data_AF-A0A9P0JGC0-F1
#
_entry.id   AF-A0A9P0JGC0-F1
#
_cell.length_a   1.000
_cell.length_b   1.000
_cell.length_c   1.000
_cell.angle_alpha   90.00
_cell.angle_beta   90.00
_cell.angle_gamma   90.00
#
_symmetry.space_group_name_H-M   'P 1'
#
loop_
_entity.id
_entity.type
_entity.pdbx_description
1 polymer ?
#
loop_
_entity_poly.entity_id
_entity_poly.type
_entity_poly.pdbx_seq_one_letter_code
_entity_poly.pdbx_strand_id
1 'polypeptide(L)'
;MNRFTTDENGEIKRPLNPKCNANIFEFATYSWMLNLFKTGQTRELVETDLYTTLDDQLSSSLGDKLEKEWQLELINAYSANRKPSLIRAFVKLFGYKYLSIGFLFTMNEIFFKVSRPLLVSGFLAYFNPDGSTTTDLNHAYIYATGIVFTLLMTMIIQHLGNEKNLEYAMKMRVSSSSLIYRKALRLSQKSLDEITAGKVINLISNDVSRFDLAISVIHFIWIGPLTTIVVTYFLWQEIGVSSIIGVSAFLFFIPLQYWLGQKISQTRLKTAKMTDKRICLMNEVISGIQVIKMYTWEKPFAELIKCIRKKEIKQIQSTLFMGIMTLSFQVVQTRLQLLISLISFLLLGNNISIRKVFVVIAFYTVLQQPMTKSFGRGLTQLAELKICLKRIENFMLLEEKYSEIPSTSKSDKSLTNGVIESPESEIITENIDVKKNTRYSNSFSIGISNATAKWIDDQTYNTLENINLNILPGSLVAIIGPVGSGKSSLVQVILQELPLSEGKISVNGVVSYASQEPWIFAGTVKQNILFGSPMDEERYKQVLSVCALKSDLKQFQHGDRTMVGERGITLSGGQRARINLARAIYKQADIYLLDDPLSAVDTKVGRHLFEKCIKDFLEGKTCVLITHQVQYLTDVGQIILMDNGSIVVEGSIQELQASNLEFAKSLESSNDTGINEPENVTNKSLNLVSNSLGSNKSISSSHNDVQINRIPAVKSKKKNKSRSSGSVSINVYLSYLSAGGSVLKVFFILFCFILTQVLTTGGDYWISFWANLEQNYTSYNNVSTSNGTLSSSDLVGSLLFTSNFRQICMIVYTVIITFSIINVIVRGISYTSFCMRTSINVHNQMFDSLLKLPCGFSTTNHLVTC
;
A
#
# COMPACT_ATOMS: atom_id res chain seq x y z
N MET A 1 -9.03 34.87 -9.02
CA MET A 1 -10.40 34.76 -9.57
C MET A 1 -11.03 33.49 -9.01
N ASN A 2 -12.16 33.64 -8.31
CA ASN A 2 -12.77 32.64 -7.43
C ASN A 2 -13.15 31.37 -8.20
N ARG A 3 -12.59 30.23 -7.79
CA ARG A 3 -12.68 28.93 -8.47
C ARG A 3 -13.66 27.98 -7.76
N PHE A 4 -14.69 28.52 -7.11
CA PHE A 4 -15.59 27.74 -6.26
C PHE A 4 -17.03 27.86 -6.75
N THR A 5 -17.62 26.72 -7.09
CA THR A 5 -19.06 26.54 -7.08
C THR A 5 -19.40 25.76 -5.81
N THR A 6 -20.32 26.29 -5.01
CA THR A 6 -20.86 25.60 -3.83
C THR A 6 -22.14 24.90 -4.24
N ASP A 7 -22.30 23.62 -3.87
CA ASP A 7 -23.58 22.93 -4.02
C ASP A 7 -24.62 23.41 -3.00
N GLU A 8 -25.89 23.10 -3.24
CA GLU A 8 -27.03 23.41 -2.35
C GLU A 8 -26.83 22.90 -0.91
N ASN A 9 -25.93 21.92 -0.72
CA ASN A 9 -25.56 21.34 0.58
C ASN A 9 -24.33 22.01 1.24
N GLY A 10 -23.76 23.07 0.66
CA GLY A 10 -22.60 23.79 1.21
C GLY A 10 -21.25 23.08 1.01
N GLU A 11 -21.19 22.03 0.20
CA GLU A 11 -19.94 21.36 -0.17
C GLU A 11 -19.22 22.10 -1.30
N ILE A 12 -17.91 22.31 -1.13
CA ILE A 12 -17.04 22.99 -2.10
C ILE A 12 -16.82 22.02 -3.28
N LYS A 13 -17.43 22.28 -4.45
CA LYS A 13 -17.13 21.49 -5.65
C LYS A 13 -15.71 21.80 -6.14
N ARG A 14 -14.94 20.75 -6.34
CA ARG A 14 -13.61 20.84 -6.95
C ARG A 14 -13.73 21.31 -8.41
N PRO A 15 -12.78 22.11 -8.92
CA PRO A 15 -12.77 22.52 -10.31
C PRO A 15 -12.61 21.31 -11.24
N LEU A 16 -13.28 21.35 -12.40
CA LEU A 16 -13.15 20.32 -13.44
C LEU A 16 -11.70 20.18 -13.92
N ASN A 17 -11.30 18.96 -14.27
CA ASN A 17 -9.95 18.70 -14.76
C ASN A 17 -9.70 19.38 -16.12
N PRO A 18 -8.74 20.31 -16.22
CA PRO A 18 -8.47 21.04 -17.47
C PRO A 18 -7.94 20.13 -18.58
N LYS A 19 -7.49 18.90 -18.27
CA LYS A 19 -7.10 17.91 -19.27
C LYS A 19 -8.25 17.52 -20.21
N CYS A 20 -9.52 17.65 -19.81
CA CYS A 20 -10.67 17.35 -20.69
C CYS A 20 -10.77 18.29 -21.89
N ASN A 21 -10.41 19.56 -21.70
CA ASN A 21 -10.58 20.61 -22.71
C ASN A 21 -9.24 21.05 -23.33
N ALA A 22 -8.16 20.32 -23.04
CA ALA A 22 -6.82 20.70 -23.47
C ALA A 22 -6.61 20.38 -24.96
N ASN A 23 -6.03 21.34 -25.69
CA ASN A 23 -5.60 21.13 -27.07
C ASN A 23 -4.41 20.16 -27.14
N ILE A 24 -4.15 19.55 -28.30
CA ILE A 24 -3.03 18.59 -28.49
C ILE A 24 -1.68 19.16 -28.05
N PHE A 25 -1.42 20.44 -28.34
CA PHE A 25 -0.20 21.13 -27.90
C PHE A 25 -0.14 21.33 -26.39
N GLU A 26 -1.27 21.71 -25.76
CA GLU A 26 -1.34 21.85 -24.30
C GLU A 26 -1.19 20.49 -23.60
N PHE A 27 -1.70 19.43 -24.23
CA PHE A 27 -1.54 18.07 -23.77
C PHE A 27 -0.07 17.62 -23.84
N ALA A 28 0.62 17.86 -24.97
CA ALA A 28 2.03 17.50 -25.15
C ALA A 28 2.99 18.29 -24.24
N THR A 29 2.67 19.56 -23.96
CA THR A 29 3.51 20.45 -23.14
C THR A 29 3.14 20.47 -21.65
N TYR A 30 2.06 19.78 -21.26
CA TYR A 30 1.48 19.84 -19.91
C TYR A 30 1.10 21.26 -19.44
N SER A 31 0.81 22.17 -20.38
CA SER A 31 0.49 23.58 -20.10
C SER A 31 -0.72 23.73 -19.16
N TRP A 32 -1.68 22.81 -19.22
CA TRP A 32 -2.87 22.77 -18.37
C TRP A 32 -2.56 22.69 -16.85
N MET A 33 -1.36 22.22 -16.46
CA MET A 33 -0.92 22.19 -15.06
C MET A 33 -0.37 23.53 -14.54
N LEU A 34 0.02 24.46 -15.42
CA LEU A 34 0.73 25.68 -15.04
C LEU A 34 -0.03 26.53 -14.01
N ASN A 35 -1.37 26.56 -14.09
CA ASN A 35 -2.20 27.29 -13.15
C ASN A 35 -2.12 26.71 -11.72
N LEU A 36 -2.00 25.39 -11.59
CA LEU A 36 -1.81 24.74 -10.30
C LEU A 36 -0.43 25.07 -9.72
N PHE A 37 0.61 25.05 -10.56
CA PHE A 37 1.96 25.42 -10.13
C PHE A 37 2.07 26.89 -9.73
N LYS A 38 1.44 27.82 -10.46
CA LYS A 38 1.36 29.24 -10.07
C LYS A 38 0.67 29.40 -8.71
N THR A 39 -0.42 28.67 -8.48
CA THR A 39 -1.12 28.69 -7.19
C THR A 39 -0.21 28.16 -6.07
N GLY A 40 0.44 27.02 -6.30
CA GLY A 40 1.38 26.40 -5.36
C GLY A 40 2.63 27.23 -5.06
N GLN A 41 3.02 28.13 -5.96
CA GLN A 41 4.10 29.09 -5.73
C GLN A 41 3.67 30.22 -4.78
N THR A 42 2.41 30.66 -4.85
CA THR A 42 1.88 31.75 -4.02
C THR A 42 1.42 31.30 -2.65
N ARG A 43 0.87 30.08 -2.54
CA ARG A 43 0.33 29.52 -1.30
C ARG A 43 0.46 28.00 -1.29
N GLU A 44 0.43 27.42 -0.09
CA GLU A 44 0.36 25.97 0.05
C GLU A 44 -0.95 25.44 -0.55
N LEU A 45 -0.84 24.37 -1.33
CA LEU A 45 -1.99 23.71 -1.95
C LEU A 45 -2.82 23.00 -0.90
N VAL A 46 -4.12 23.28 -0.88
CA VAL A 46 -5.10 22.59 -0.03
C VAL A 46 -5.83 21.53 -0.87
N GLU A 47 -6.46 20.54 -0.24
CA GLU A 47 -7.23 19.50 -0.95
C GLU A 47 -8.34 20.07 -1.86
N THR A 48 -8.82 21.29 -1.56
CA THR A 48 -9.81 22.02 -2.37
C THR A 48 -9.23 22.63 -3.64
N ASP A 49 -7.91 22.78 -3.75
CA ASP A 49 -7.22 23.28 -4.96
C ASP A 49 -7.05 22.21 -6.04
N LEU A 50 -7.23 20.93 -5.68
CA LEU A 50 -7.07 19.80 -6.58
C LEU A 50 -8.30 19.67 -7.49
N TYR A 51 -8.05 19.31 -8.75
CA TYR A 51 -9.09 19.09 -9.73
C TYR A 51 -9.90 17.82 -9.43
N THR A 52 -11.12 17.74 -9.96
CA THR A 52 -11.90 16.50 -9.98
C THR A 52 -11.17 15.41 -10.78
N THR A 53 -11.41 14.16 -10.42
CA THR A 53 -10.95 13.01 -11.18
C THR A 53 -11.68 12.94 -12.52
N LEU A 54 -10.99 12.45 -13.55
CA LEU A 54 -11.60 12.17 -14.85
C LEU A 54 -12.62 11.02 -14.71
N ASP A 55 -13.71 11.04 -15.49
CA ASP A 55 -14.76 10.01 -15.42
C ASP A 55 -14.22 8.60 -15.67
N ASP A 56 -13.28 8.48 -16.61
CA ASP A 56 -12.54 7.27 -16.94
C ASP A 56 -11.59 6.76 -15.83
N GLN A 57 -11.43 7.53 -14.75
CA GLN A 57 -10.52 7.26 -13.63
C GLN A 57 -11.26 7.10 -12.28
N LEU A 58 -12.59 7.11 -12.29
CA LEU A 58 -13.41 6.89 -11.10
C LEU A 58 -13.29 5.45 -10.60
N SER A 59 -13.22 5.28 -9.27
CA SER A 59 -13.11 3.97 -8.62
C SER A 59 -14.34 3.10 -8.83
N SER A 60 -15.53 3.70 -8.90
CA SER A 60 -16.79 3.00 -9.20
C SER A 60 -16.73 2.37 -10.58
N SER A 61 -16.56 3.18 -11.64
CA SER A 61 -16.53 2.70 -13.03
C SER A 61 -15.43 1.66 -13.27
N LEU A 62 -14.22 1.89 -12.76
CA LEU A 62 -13.10 0.96 -12.93
C LEU A 62 -13.30 -0.33 -12.11
N GLY A 63 -13.86 -0.23 -10.92
CA GLY A 63 -14.23 -1.37 -10.08
C GLY A 63 -15.28 -2.24 -10.75
N ASP A 64 -16.35 -1.63 -11.27
CA ASP A 64 -17.45 -2.32 -11.96
C ASP A 64 -16.95 -3.06 -13.21
N LYS A 65 -16.12 -2.41 -14.02
CA LYS A 65 -15.52 -3.03 -15.21
C LYS A 65 -14.66 -4.23 -14.87
N LEU A 66 -13.82 -4.13 -13.84
CA LEU A 66 -12.95 -5.25 -13.43
C LEU A 66 -13.75 -6.38 -12.77
N GLU A 67 -14.75 -6.07 -11.96
CA GLU A 67 -15.63 -7.06 -11.33
C GLU A 67 -16.40 -7.86 -12.38
N LYS A 68 -16.94 -7.18 -13.41
CA LYS A 68 -17.60 -7.84 -14.55
C LYS A 68 -16.66 -8.79 -15.29
N GLU A 69 -15.45 -8.35 -15.62
CA GLU A 69 -14.45 -9.21 -16.29
C GLU A 69 -13.99 -10.38 -15.41
N TRP A 70 -13.93 -10.18 -14.09
CA TRP A 70 -13.63 -11.24 -13.13
C TRP A 70 -14.75 -12.29 -13.06
N GLN A 71 -16.01 -11.88 -12.99
CA GLN A 71 -17.16 -12.77 -13.04
C GLN A 71 -17.22 -13.58 -14.35
N LEU A 72 -17.00 -12.91 -15.49
CA LEU A 72 -16.90 -13.59 -16.79
C LEU A 72 -15.73 -14.60 -16.84
N GLU A 73 -14.60 -14.27 -16.22
CA GLU A 73 -13.46 -15.19 -16.12
C GLU A 73 -13.77 -16.40 -15.22
N LEU A 74 -14.52 -16.22 -14.13
CA LEU A 74 -15.00 -17.32 -13.29
C LEU A 74 -15.90 -18.26 -14.09
N ILE A 75 -16.94 -17.74 -14.75
CA ILE A 75 -17.88 -18.53 -15.58
C ILE A 75 -17.12 -19.31 -16.67
N ASN A 76 -16.22 -18.63 -17.40
CA ASN A 76 -15.40 -19.24 -18.44
C ASN A 76 -14.36 -20.24 -17.90
N ALA A 77 -14.00 -20.14 -16.62
CA ALA A 77 -13.08 -21.07 -15.98
C ALA A 77 -13.80 -22.35 -15.57
N TYR A 78 -14.99 -22.21 -15.00
CA TYR A 78 -15.87 -23.32 -14.64
C TYR A 78 -16.33 -24.10 -15.88
N SER A 79 -16.76 -23.42 -16.96
CA SER A 79 -17.19 -24.09 -18.19
C SER A 79 -16.07 -24.87 -18.89
N ALA A 80 -14.83 -24.41 -18.75
CA ALA A 80 -13.65 -25.03 -19.36
C ALA A 80 -12.84 -25.92 -18.39
N ASN A 81 -13.36 -26.24 -17.20
CA ASN A 81 -12.68 -27.03 -16.15
C ASN A 81 -11.23 -26.56 -15.86
N ARG A 82 -11.00 -25.25 -15.88
CA ARG A 82 -9.68 -24.64 -15.63
C ARG A 82 -9.71 -23.80 -14.37
N LYS A 83 -8.55 -23.54 -13.78
CA LYS A 83 -8.45 -22.59 -12.67
C LYS A 83 -8.67 -21.15 -13.19
N PRO A 84 -9.50 -20.34 -12.52
CA PRO A 84 -9.67 -18.93 -12.86
C PRO A 84 -8.37 -18.17 -12.61
N SER A 85 -8.11 -17.14 -13.42
CA SER A 85 -6.86 -16.38 -13.31
C SER A 85 -7.10 -14.88 -13.40
N LEU A 86 -6.70 -14.15 -12.37
CA LEU A 86 -6.93 -12.71 -12.30
C LEU A 86 -6.15 -11.96 -13.39
N ILE A 87 -4.98 -12.49 -13.79
CA ILE A 87 -4.15 -11.94 -14.88
C ILE A 87 -4.95 -11.86 -16.19
N ARG A 88 -5.79 -12.85 -16.51
CA ARG A 88 -6.58 -12.85 -17.76
C ARG A 88 -7.64 -11.75 -17.75
N ALA A 89 -8.29 -11.52 -16.61
CA ALA A 89 -9.24 -10.41 -16.46
C ALA A 89 -8.54 -9.05 -16.69
N PHE A 90 -7.34 -8.85 -16.14
CA PHE A 90 -6.54 -7.64 -16.41
C PHE A 90 -6.14 -7.49 -17.87
N VAL A 91 -5.70 -8.58 -18.52
CA VAL A 91 -5.29 -8.56 -19.93
C VAL A 91 -6.49 -8.27 -20.85
N LYS A 92 -7.67 -8.78 -20.55
CA LYS A 92 -8.89 -8.44 -21.30
C LYS A 92 -9.28 -6.97 -21.14
N LEU A 93 -9.27 -6.46 -19.90
CA LEU A 93 -9.70 -5.09 -19.61
C LEU A 93 -8.72 -4.02 -20.11
N PHE A 94 -7.42 -4.21 -19.91
CA PHE A 94 -6.41 -3.19 -20.18
C PHE A 94 -5.36 -3.59 -21.23
N GLY A 95 -5.24 -4.88 -21.55
CA GLY A 95 -4.08 -5.44 -22.26
C GLY A 95 -3.87 -4.86 -23.65
N TYR A 96 -4.91 -4.72 -24.48
CA TYR A 96 -4.77 -4.16 -25.83
C TYR A 96 -4.28 -2.70 -25.81
N LYS A 97 -4.92 -1.86 -24.99
CA LYS A 97 -4.54 -0.44 -24.88
C LYS A 97 -3.15 -0.28 -24.28
N TYR A 98 -2.81 -1.07 -23.27
CA TYR A 98 -1.48 -1.05 -22.66
C TYR A 98 -0.39 -1.56 -23.63
N LEU A 99 -0.66 -2.60 -24.41
CA LEU A 99 0.27 -3.12 -25.41
C LEU A 99 0.54 -2.09 -26.52
N SER A 100 -0.47 -1.28 -26.90
CA SER A 100 -0.28 -0.20 -27.88
C SER A 100 0.75 0.85 -27.43
N ILE A 101 0.82 1.15 -26.12
CA ILE A 101 1.83 2.03 -25.54
C ILE A 101 3.20 1.37 -25.62
N GLY A 102 3.27 0.08 -25.29
CA GLY A 102 4.49 -0.72 -25.45
C GLY A 102 5.02 -0.72 -26.88
N PHE A 103 4.14 -0.79 -27.88
CA PHE A 103 4.50 -0.68 -29.28
C PHE A 103 5.11 0.69 -29.63
N LEU A 104 4.52 1.79 -29.14
CA LEU A 104 5.09 3.14 -29.30
C LEU A 104 6.48 3.26 -28.68
N PHE A 105 6.71 2.66 -27.51
CA PHE A 105 8.05 2.61 -26.90
C PHE A 105 9.03 1.79 -27.73
N THR A 106 8.61 0.63 -28.23
CA THR A 106 9.43 -0.21 -29.13
C THR A 106 9.83 0.56 -30.39
N MET A 107 8.88 1.25 -31.03
CA MET A 107 9.15 2.11 -32.19
C MET A 107 10.15 3.22 -31.85
N ASN A 108 10.00 3.86 -30.68
CA ASN A 108 10.91 4.91 -30.27
C ASN A 108 12.35 4.43 -30.00
N GLU A 109 12.50 3.28 -29.33
CA GLU A 109 13.82 2.70 -29.06
C GLU A 109 14.50 2.20 -30.34
N ILE A 110 13.79 1.52 -31.22
CA ILE A 110 14.39 0.96 -32.45
C ILE A 110 14.61 2.04 -33.50
N PHE A 111 13.62 2.90 -33.77
CA PHE A 111 13.70 3.82 -34.90
C PHE A 111 14.41 5.11 -34.53
N PHE A 112 13.91 5.85 -33.53
CA PHE A 112 14.42 7.19 -33.21
C PHE A 112 15.72 7.18 -32.40
N LYS A 113 15.99 6.15 -31.59
CA LYS A 113 17.24 6.08 -30.80
C LYS A 113 18.40 5.43 -31.54
N VAL A 114 18.18 4.32 -32.26
CA VAL A 114 19.25 3.66 -33.05
C VAL A 114 19.65 4.49 -34.28
N SER A 115 18.74 5.29 -34.85
CA SER A 115 19.10 6.18 -35.97
C SER A 115 20.08 7.29 -35.59
N ARG A 116 20.14 7.73 -34.32
CA ARG A 116 20.99 8.88 -33.94
C ARG A 116 22.48 8.59 -34.09
N PRO A 117 23.03 7.47 -33.59
CA PRO A 117 24.42 7.09 -33.86
C PRO A 117 24.76 7.11 -35.36
N LEU A 118 23.85 6.65 -36.23
CA LEU A 118 24.04 6.65 -37.68
C LEU A 118 24.06 8.07 -38.27
N LEU A 119 23.15 8.94 -37.83
CA LEU A 119 23.13 10.35 -38.26
C LEU A 119 24.37 11.11 -37.76
N VAL A 120 24.84 10.82 -36.54
CA VAL A 120 26.10 11.36 -36.01
C VAL A 120 27.30 10.84 -36.83
N SER A 121 27.28 9.57 -37.24
CA SER A 121 28.29 8.99 -38.15
C SER A 121 28.37 9.78 -39.47
N GLY A 122 27.21 10.02 -40.11
CA GLY A 122 27.12 10.76 -41.36
C GLY A 122 27.56 12.22 -41.22
N PHE A 123 27.21 12.88 -40.11
CA PHE A 123 27.66 14.23 -39.82
C PHE A 123 29.18 14.32 -39.60
N LEU A 124 29.79 13.35 -38.93
CA LEU A 124 31.24 13.30 -38.71
C LEU A 124 32.04 13.01 -39.99
N ALA A 125 31.43 12.32 -40.97
CA ALA A 125 32.06 12.04 -42.26
C ALA A 125 32.34 13.33 -43.09
N TYR A 126 31.64 14.43 -42.82
CA TYR A 126 31.93 15.73 -43.43
C TYR A 126 33.25 16.34 -42.95
N PHE A 127 33.55 16.22 -41.66
CA PHE A 127 34.77 16.80 -41.07
C PHE A 127 36.02 15.95 -41.32
N ASN A 128 35.85 14.65 -41.51
CA ASN A 128 36.93 13.70 -41.80
C ASN A 128 36.54 12.84 -43.02
N PRO A 129 36.69 13.35 -44.25
CA PRO A 129 36.41 12.55 -45.44
C PRO A 129 37.43 11.42 -45.55
N ASP A 130 36.94 10.17 -45.48
CA ASP A 130 37.74 8.97 -45.75
C ASP A 130 38.03 8.88 -47.27
N GLY A 131 38.85 9.80 -47.80
CA GLY A 131 39.50 9.77 -49.13
C GLY A 131 38.65 9.57 -50.40
N SER A 132 37.35 9.29 -50.31
CA SER A 132 36.57 8.71 -51.42
C SER A 132 35.32 9.49 -51.79
N THR A 133 34.76 10.35 -50.93
CA THR A 133 33.70 11.31 -51.29
C THR A 133 33.70 12.49 -50.30
N THR A 134 33.93 13.72 -50.79
CA THR A 134 33.62 14.93 -50.02
C THR A 134 32.11 15.03 -49.90
N THR A 135 31.56 14.78 -48.71
CA THR A 135 30.11 14.96 -48.50
C THR A 135 29.78 16.45 -48.65
N ASP A 136 28.74 16.76 -49.42
CA ASP A 136 28.31 18.14 -49.61
C ASP A 136 27.83 18.76 -48.30
N LEU A 137 28.06 20.07 -48.13
CA LEU A 137 27.57 20.87 -46.99
C LEU A 137 26.06 20.66 -46.73
N ASN A 138 25.28 20.50 -47.80
CA ASN A 138 23.84 20.25 -47.72
C ASN A 138 23.51 18.91 -47.05
N HIS A 139 24.31 17.86 -47.30
CA HIS A 139 24.12 16.56 -46.65
C HIS A 139 24.45 16.63 -45.15
N ALA A 140 25.47 17.41 -44.76
CA ALA A 140 25.78 17.66 -43.35
C ALA A 140 24.63 18.37 -42.61
N TYR A 141 23.97 19.36 -43.24
CA TYR A 141 22.78 20.00 -42.67
C TYR A 141 21.57 19.05 -42.56
N ILE A 142 21.38 18.14 -43.52
CA ILE A 142 20.34 17.11 -43.45
C ILE A 142 20.59 16.16 -42.26
N TYR A 143 21.84 15.73 -42.04
CA TYR A 143 22.17 14.90 -40.88
C TYR A 143 21.95 15.66 -39.56
N ALA A 144 22.39 16.92 -39.47
CA ALA A 144 22.22 17.75 -38.27
C ALA A 144 20.73 17.98 -37.94
N THR A 145 19.92 18.33 -38.93
CA THR A 145 18.46 18.48 -38.76
C THR A 145 17.78 17.17 -38.39
N GLY A 146 18.21 16.05 -38.97
CA GLY A 146 17.77 14.71 -38.58
C GLY A 146 18.09 14.37 -37.11
N ILE A 147 19.26 14.75 -36.59
CA ILE A 147 19.63 14.56 -35.18
C ILE A 147 18.67 15.35 -34.27
N VAL A 148 18.42 16.62 -34.57
CA VAL A 148 17.50 17.45 -33.78
C VAL A 148 16.07 16.88 -33.82
N PHE A 149 15.60 16.46 -35.00
CA PHE A 149 14.28 15.87 -35.17
C PHE A 149 14.09 14.57 -34.37
N THR A 150 15.05 13.64 -34.48
CA THR A 150 15.01 12.36 -33.74
C THR A 150 15.09 12.56 -32.22
N LEU A 151 15.83 13.57 -31.74
CA LEU A 151 15.85 13.95 -30.32
C LEU A 151 14.49 14.46 -29.85
N LEU A 152 13.88 15.39 -30.60
CA LEU A 152 12.58 15.98 -30.26
C LEU A 152 11.47 14.93 -30.26
N MET A 153 11.43 14.05 -31.27
CA MET A 153 10.44 12.99 -31.36
C MET A 153 10.55 12.00 -30.19
N THR A 154 11.76 11.61 -29.82
CA THR A 154 11.93 10.76 -28.64
C THR A 154 11.53 11.46 -27.36
N MET A 155 11.81 12.75 -27.20
CA MET A 155 11.36 13.49 -26.03
C MET A 155 9.83 13.42 -25.90
N ILE A 156 9.10 13.75 -26.97
CA ILE A 156 7.63 13.74 -26.98
C ILE A 156 7.09 12.33 -26.69
N ILE A 157 7.53 11.32 -27.43
CA ILE A 157 7.03 9.93 -27.28
C ILE A 157 7.34 9.39 -25.88
N GLN A 158 8.53 9.65 -25.36
CA GLN A 158 8.93 9.14 -24.04
C GLN A 158 8.13 9.80 -22.91
N HIS A 159 7.88 11.11 -22.96
CA HIS A 159 7.09 11.79 -21.93
C HIS A 159 5.61 11.40 -21.98
N LEU A 160 4.99 11.44 -23.18
CA LEU A 160 3.59 11.04 -23.36
C LEU A 160 3.37 9.56 -23.03
N GLY A 161 4.27 8.68 -23.48
CA GLY A 161 4.22 7.26 -23.17
C GLY A 161 4.36 6.99 -21.67
N ASN A 162 5.25 7.71 -20.97
CA ASN A 162 5.43 7.54 -19.53
C ASN A 162 4.20 8.01 -18.74
N GLU A 163 3.58 9.13 -19.14
CA GLU A 163 2.33 9.59 -18.52
C GLU A 163 1.22 8.56 -18.70
N LYS A 164 1.04 8.02 -19.91
CA LYS A 164 0.05 6.98 -20.18
C LYS A 164 0.34 5.69 -19.41
N ASN A 165 1.61 5.27 -19.30
CA ASN A 165 1.97 4.12 -18.47
C ASN A 165 1.58 4.31 -17.01
N LEU A 166 1.88 5.47 -16.42
CA LEU A 166 1.50 5.80 -15.04
C LEU A 166 -0.03 5.85 -14.89
N GLU A 167 -0.74 6.38 -15.89
CA GLU A 167 -2.20 6.41 -15.92
C GLU A 167 -2.79 4.98 -15.86
N TYR A 168 -2.31 4.05 -16.70
CA TYR A 168 -2.77 2.66 -16.67
C TYR A 168 -2.37 1.93 -15.39
N ALA A 169 -1.18 2.20 -14.86
CA ALA A 169 -0.76 1.62 -13.59
C ALA A 169 -1.67 2.04 -12.43
N MET A 170 -2.01 3.33 -12.38
CA MET A 170 -3.00 3.87 -11.44
C MET A 170 -4.38 3.25 -11.64
N LYS A 171 -4.85 3.12 -12.89
CA LYS A 171 -6.15 2.49 -13.19
C LYS A 171 -6.23 1.06 -12.67
N MET A 172 -5.18 0.25 -12.88
CA MET A 172 -5.11 -1.11 -12.35
C MET A 172 -5.05 -1.15 -10.82
N ARG A 173 -4.34 -0.21 -10.19
CA ARG A 173 -4.29 -0.07 -8.73
C ARG A 173 -5.67 0.22 -8.15
N VAL A 174 -6.35 1.25 -8.68
CA VAL A 174 -7.66 1.69 -8.20
C VAL A 174 -8.73 0.62 -8.41
N SER A 175 -8.76 -0.03 -9.58
CA SER A 175 -9.71 -1.12 -9.86
C SER A 175 -9.51 -2.30 -8.90
N SER A 176 -8.26 -2.67 -8.63
CA SER A 176 -7.92 -3.74 -7.68
C SER A 176 -8.34 -3.40 -6.26
N SER A 177 -8.08 -2.17 -5.80
CA SER A 177 -8.48 -1.73 -4.46
C SER A 177 -9.99 -1.75 -4.29
N SER A 178 -10.75 -1.30 -5.30
CA SER A 178 -12.22 -1.37 -5.28
C SER A 178 -12.70 -2.82 -5.25
N LEU A 179 -12.13 -3.70 -6.07
CA LEU A 179 -12.51 -5.11 -6.13
C LEU A 179 -12.25 -5.84 -4.80
N ILE A 180 -11.06 -5.64 -4.21
CA ILE A 180 -10.69 -6.22 -2.90
C ILE A 180 -11.63 -5.71 -1.81
N TYR A 181 -11.96 -4.41 -1.81
CA TYR A 181 -12.87 -3.82 -0.83
C TYR A 181 -14.29 -4.41 -0.95
N ARG A 182 -14.83 -4.54 -2.16
CA ARG A 182 -16.13 -5.16 -2.39
C ARG A 182 -16.15 -6.63 -1.98
N LYS A 183 -15.10 -7.40 -2.32
CA LYS A 183 -14.95 -8.79 -1.89
C LYS A 183 -14.93 -8.89 -0.37
N ALA A 184 -14.15 -8.04 0.32
CA ALA A 184 -14.03 -8.05 1.77
C ALA A 184 -15.38 -7.87 2.50
N LEU A 185 -16.32 -7.12 1.90
CA LEU A 185 -17.67 -6.94 2.43
C LEU A 185 -18.62 -8.14 2.17
N ARG A 186 -18.24 -9.07 1.28
CA ARG A 186 -19.03 -10.26 0.93
C ARG A 186 -18.45 -11.57 1.47
N LEU A 187 -17.28 -11.53 2.11
CA LEU A 187 -16.63 -12.73 2.65
C LEU A 187 -17.47 -13.37 3.76
N SER A 188 -17.45 -14.70 3.83
CA SER A 188 -18.01 -15.42 4.96
C SER A 188 -17.18 -15.20 6.24
N GLN A 189 -17.79 -15.33 7.41
CA GLN A 189 -17.09 -15.19 8.70
C GLN A 189 -15.93 -16.20 8.83
N LYS A 190 -16.10 -17.43 8.33
CA LYS A 190 -15.05 -18.45 8.22
C LYS A 190 -13.81 -17.93 7.48
N SER A 191 -14.02 -17.27 6.33
CA SER A 191 -12.93 -16.67 5.54
C SER A 191 -12.30 -15.45 6.23
N LEU A 192 -13.08 -14.70 7.01
CA LEU A 192 -12.59 -13.57 7.81
C LEU A 192 -11.72 -14.03 9.00
N ASP A 193 -12.02 -15.17 9.61
CA ASP A 193 -11.18 -15.73 10.68
C ASP A 193 -9.84 -16.25 10.15
N GLU A 194 -9.82 -16.84 8.95
CA GLU A 194 -8.57 -17.21 8.26
C GLU A 194 -7.72 -15.99 7.87
N ILE A 195 -8.36 -14.85 7.61
CA ILE A 195 -7.70 -13.64 7.13
C ILE A 195 -7.88 -12.49 8.12
N THR A 196 -6.86 -12.33 8.95
CA THR A 196 -6.71 -11.13 9.77
C THR A 196 -6.85 -9.84 8.96
N ALA A 197 -7.54 -8.84 9.53
CA ALA A 197 -7.71 -7.52 8.91
C ALA A 197 -6.38 -6.89 8.47
N GLY A 198 -5.30 -7.12 9.22
CA GLY A 198 -3.94 -6.68 8.85
C GLY A 198 -3.44 -7.25 7.52
N LYS A 199 -3.83 -8.48 7.16
CA LYS A 199 -3.49 -9.10 5.88
C LYS A 199 -4.24 -8.44 4.72
N VAL A 200 -5.51 -8.08 4.89
CA VAL A 200 -6.30 -7.31 3.89
C VAL A 200 -5.72 -5.90 3.69
N ILE A 201 -5.39 -5.22 4.79
CA ILE A 201 -4.75 -3.90 4.74
C ILE A 201 -3.42 -4.00 3.98
N ASN A 202 -2.60 -5.02 4.26
CA ASN A 202 -1.33 -5.23 3.56
C ASN A 202 -1.52 -5.55 2.06
N LEU A 203 -2.58 -6.29 1.68
CA LEU A 203 -2.93 -6.48 0.26
C LEU A 203 -3.13 -5.11 -0.40
N ILE A 204 -3.99 -4.25 0.17
CA ILE A 204 -4.32 -2.94 -0.40
C ILE A 204 -3.12 -1.99 -0.38
N SER A 205 -2.36 -1.92 0.72
CA SER A 205 -1.32 -0.91 0.91
C SER A 205 0.01 -1.28 0.26
N ASN A 206 0.39 -2.57 0.23
CA ASN A 206 1.68 -3.01 -0.30
C ASN A 206 1.51 -3.71 -1.64
N ASP A 207 0.65 -4.71 -1.76
CA ASP A 207 0.56 -5.52 -2.98
C ASP A 207 -0.05 -4.74 -4.15
N VAL A 208 -1.14 -3.99 -3.91
CA VAL A 208 -1.76 -3.18 -4.96
C VAL A 208 -0.86 -1.98 -5.36
N SER A 209 -0.01 -1.47 -4.47
CA SER A 209 0.96 -0.42 -4.81
C SER A 209 2.05 -0.89 -5.80
N ARG A 210 2.27 -2.21 -5.93
CA ARG A 210 3.29 -2.76 -6.85
C ARG A 210 2.92 -2.60 -8.31
N PHE A 211 1.64 -2.44 -8.64
CA PHE A 211 1.20 -2.18 -10.00
C PHE A 211 1.87 -0.92 -10.57
N ASP A 212 2.00 0.15 -9.78
CA ASP A 212 2.65 1.40 -10.18
C ASP A 212 4.09 1.20 -10.66
N LEU A 213 4.86 0.38 -9.92
CA LEU A 213 6.27 0.14 -10.21
C LEU A 213 6.47 -0.87 -11.34
N ALA A 214 5.68 -1.95 -11.34
CA ALA A 214 5.87 -3.05 -12.29
C ALA A 214 5.40 -2.68 -13.70
N ILE A 215 4.20 -2.09 -13.83
CA ILE A 215 3.64 -1.69 -15.12
C ILE A 215 4.55 -0.65 -15.78
N SER A 216 5.12 0.27 -15.01
CA SER A 216 6.03 1.28 -15.57
C SER A 216 7.29 0.70 -16.25
N VAL A 217 7.68 -0.55 -15.97
CA VAL A 217 8.95 -1.15 -16.46
C VAL A 217 8.76 -2.39 -17.34
N ILE A 218 7.59 -3.04 -17.33
CA ILE A 218 7.34 -4.31 -18.03
C ILE A 218 7.67 -4.27 -19.53
N HIS A 219 7.43 -3.15 -20.22
CA HIS A 219 7.72 -3.02 -21.64
C HIS A 219 9.20 -3.26 -21.99
N PHE A 220 10.13 -2.91 -21.08
CA PHE A 220 11.55 -3.07 -21.31
C PHE A 220 12.02 -4.54 -21.32
N ILE A 221 11.19 -5.48 -20.89
CA ILE A 221 11.50 -6.91 -20.92
C ILE A 221 11.64 -7.41 -22.37
N TRP A 222 10.79 -6.93 -23.29
CA TRP A 222 10.92 -7.28 -24.71
C TRP A 222 11.67 -6.24 -25.53
N ILE A 223 11.54 -4.94 -25.19
CA ILE A 223 12.26 -3.88 -25.92
C ILE A 223 13.77 -4.04 -25.77
N GLY A 224 14.22 -4.46 -24.60
CA GLY A 224 15.63 -4.66 -24.30
C GLY A 224 16.34 -5.62 -25.26
N PRO A 225 15.96 -6.90 -25.30
CA PRO A 225 16.57 -7.87 -26.22
C PRO A 225 16.45 -7.48 -27.69
N LEU A 226 15.31 -6.91 -28.08
CA LEU A 226 15.08 -6.48 -29.46
C LEU A 226 16.05 -5.35 -29.86
N THR A 227 16.23 -4.35 -28.98
CA THR A 227 17.19 -3.26 -29.19
C THR A 227 18.62 -3.80 -29.28
N THR A 228 18.98 -4.80 -28.46
CA THR A 228 20.30 -5.46 -28.54
C THR A 228 20.55 -6.09 -29.89
N ILE A 229 19.57 -6.80 -30.45
CA ILE A 229 19.71 -7.44 -31.77
C ILE A 229 19.96 -6.39 -32.85
N VAL A 230 19.16 -5.32 -32.88
CA VAL A 230 19.27 -4.25 -33.88
C VAL A 230 20.60 -3.49 -33.74
N VAL A 231 20.99 -3.11 -32.52
CA VAL A 231 22.26 -2.41 -32.28
C VAL A 231 23.46 -3.29 -32.62
N THR A 232 23.40 -4.60 -32.36
CA THR A 232 24.47 -5.55 -32.73
C THR A 232 24.63 -5.62 -34.24
N TYR A 233 23.54 -5.60 -35.01
CA TYR A 233 23.59 -5.57 -36.47
C TYR A 233 24.33 -4.34 -37.00
N PHE A 234 24.03 -3.13 -36.49
CA PHE A 234 24.74 -1.92 -36.90
C PHE A 234 26.19 -1.87 -36.41
N LEU A 235 26.47 -2.35 -35.19
CA LEU A 235 27.84 -2.46 -34.70
C LEU A 235 28.68 -3.45 -35.52
N TRP A 236 28.07 -4.52 -36.02
CA TRP A 236 28.72 -5.48 -36.92
C TRP A 236 29.13 -4.84 -38.24
N GLN A 237 28.32 -3.92 -38.78
CA GLN A 237 28.69 -3.18 -39.99
C GLN A 237 29.90 -2.26 -39.79
N GLU A 238 30.07 -1.67 -38.60
CA GLU A 238 31.14 -0.70 -38.33
C GLU A 238 32.47 -1.34 -37.87
N ILE A 239 32.40 -2.34 -36.98
CA ILE A 239 33.59 -2.96 -36.35
C ILE A 239 33.76 -4.45 -36.69
N GLY A 240 32.83 -5.06 -37.42
CA GLY A 240 32.88 -6.50 -37.72
C GLY A 240 32.81 -7.38 -36.47
N VAL A 241 33.65 -8.43 -36.41
CA VAL A 241 33.63 -9.47 -35.36
C VAL A 241 33.84 -8.91 -33.94
N SER A 242 34.58 -7.80 -33.79
CA SER A 242 34.81 -7.18 -32.48
C SER A 242 33.54 -6.67 -31.80
N SER A 243 32.49 -6.38 -32.57
CA SER A 243 31.17 -6.02 -32.04
C SER A 243 30.56 -7.15 -31.20
N ILE A 244 30.65 -8.40 -31.67
CA ILE A 244 30.12 -9.57 -30.96
C ILE A 244 30.87 -9.77 -29.64
N ILE A 245 32.19 -9.57 -29.62
CA ILE A 245 32.99 -9.70 -28.40
C ILE A 245 32.57 -8.64 -27.36
N GLY A 246 32.39 -7.39 -27.79
CA GLY A 246 31.90 -6.31 -26.93
C GLY A 246 30.47 -6.53 -26.42
N VAL A 247 29.55 -6.98 -27.28
CA VAL A 247 28.16 -7.28 -26.89
C VAL A 247 28.08 -8.54 -26.01
N SER A 248 28.92 -9.54 -26.23
CA SER A 248 28.99 -10.74 -25.37
C SER A 248 29.48 -10.36 -23.97
N ALA A 249 30.51 -9.52 -23.88
CA ALA A 249 30.95 -8.93 -22.63
C ALA A 249 29.83 -8.11 -21.97
N PHE A 250 29.02 -7.39 -22.76
CA PHE A 250 27.84 -6.67 -22.28
C PHE A 250 26.82 -7.61 -21.61
N LEU A 251 26.45 -8.70 -22.28
CA LEU A 251 25.44 -9.64 -21.81
C LEU A 251 25.89 -10.39 -20.54
N PHE A 252 27.19 -10.64 -20.37
CA PHE A 252 27.74 -11.27 -19.17
C PHE A 252 27.47 -10.49 -17.86
N PHE A 253 27.33 -9.15 -17.94
CA PHE A 253 27.02 -8.33 -16.76
C PHE A 253 25.55 -8.45 -16.33
N ILE A 254 24.63 -8.93 -17.19
CA ILE A 254 23.21 -9.03 -16.86
C ILE A 254 22.94 -10.05 -15.74
N PRO A 255 23.45 -11.31 -15.81
CA PRO A 255 23.33 -12.26 -14.70
C PRO A 255 23.89 -11.74 -13.38
N LEU A 256 25.03 -11.03 -13.42
CA LEU A 256 25.64 -10.43 -12.24
C LEU A 256 24.72 -9.37 -11.62
N GLN A 257 24.15 -8.48 -12.44
CA GLN A 257 23.19 -7.46 -11.99
C GLN A 257 21.91 -8.07 -11.42
N TYR A 258 21.40 -9.13 -12.05
CA TYR A 258 20.26 -9.88 -11.54
C TYR A 258 20.55 -10.52 -10.20
N TRP A 259 21.69 -11.21 -10.05
CA TRP A 259 22.12 -11.81 -8.79
C TRP A 259 22.28 -10.78 -7.67
N LEU A 260 22.91 -9.62 -7.96
CA LEU A 260 23.01 -8.50 -7.02
C LEU A 260 21.62 -7.99 -6.62
N GLY A 261 20.70 -7.86 -7.58
CA GLY A 261 19.31 -7.46 -7.34
C GLY A 261 18.57 -8.43 -6.41
N GLN A 262 18.72 -9.74 -6.61
CA GLN A 262 18.14 -10.75 -5.72
C GLN A 262 18.73 -10.67 -4.31
N LYS A 263 20.05 -10.52 -4.18
CA LYS A 263 20.72 -10.37 -2.88
C LYS A 263 20.27 -9.09 -2.15
N ILE A 264 20.05 -7.99 -2.88
CA ILE A 264 19.45 -6.77 -2.34
C ILE A 264 18.05 -7.07 -1.79
N SER A 265 17.21 -7.80 -2.52
CA SER A 265 15.87 -8.17 -2.05
C SER A 265 15.90 -9.03 -0.77
N GLN A 266 16.77 -10.06 -0.73
CA GLN A 266 16.93 -10.93 0.45
C GLN A 266 17.43 -10.15 1.69
N THR A 267 18.39 -9.25 1.52
CA THR A 267 18.93 -8.43 2.63
C THR A 267 17.94 -7.36 3.09
N ARG A 268 17.10 -6.82 2.18
CA ARG A 268 15.99 -5.92 2.53
C ARG A 268 14.98 -6.61 3.46
N LEU A 269 14.64 -7.88 3.23
CA LEU A 269 13.75 -8.61 4.13
C LEU A 269 14.34 -8.76 5.54
N LYS A 270 15.64 -9.07 5.65
CA LYS A 270 16.33 -9.13 6.95
C LYS A 270 16.35 -7.78 7.65
N THR A 271 16.55 -6.70 6.88
CA THR A 271 16.50 -5.32 7.38
C THR A 271 15.11 -4.97 7.92
N ALA A 272 14.04 -5.29 7.19
CA ALA A 272 12.67 -5.06 7.61
C ALA A 272 12.37 -5.75 8.95
N LYS A 273 12.68 -7.04 9.09
CA LYS A 273 12.47 -7.79 10.36
C LYS A 273 13.16 -7.15 11.57
N MET A 274 14.38 -6.63 11.39
CA MET A 274 15.12 -5.95 12.47
C MET A 274 14.55 -4.56 12.77
N THR A 275 14.09 -3.86 11.73
CA THR A 275 13.44 -2.55 11.85
C THR A 275 12.13 -2.68 12.62
N ASP A 276 11.30 -3.68 12.28
CA ASP A 276 10.04 -3.97 12.97
C ASP A 276 10.28 -4.26 14.45
N LYS A 277 11.28 -5.09 14.76
CA LYS A 277 11.66 -5.38 16.16
C LYS A 277 12.07 -4.11 16.92
N ARG A 278 12.81 -3.19 16.29
CA ARG A 278 13.18 -1.90 16.89
C ARG A 278 11.94 -1.01 17.11
N ILE A 279 11.06 -0.90 16.12
CA ILE A 279 9.85 -0.07 16.20
C ILE A 279 8.93 -0.59 17.30
N CYS A 280 8.71 -1.91 17.38
CA CYS A 280 7.92 -2.54 18.43
C CYS A 280 8.45 -2.19 19.83
N LEU A 281 9.75 -2.41 20.07
CA LEU A 281 10.37 -2.08 21.35
C LEU A 281 10.31 -0.58 21.66
N MET A 282 10.49 0.27 20.64
CA MET A 282 10.38 1.72 20.82
C MET A 282 8.94 2.12 21.21
N ASN A 283 7.92 1.50 20.62
CA ASN A 283 6.52 1.70 20.98
C ASN A 283 6.21 1.22 22.39
N GLU A 284 6.75 0.07 22.81
CA GLU A 284 6.64 -0.43 24.19
C GLU A 284 7.25 0.57 25.19
N VAL A 285 8.43 1.10 24.91
CA VAL A 285 9.09 2.11 25.76
C VAL A 285 8.30 3.41 25.81
N ILE A 286 7.76 3.86 24.67
CA ILE A 286 6.95 5.08 24.60
C ILE A 286 5.63 4.92 25.36
N SER A 287 4.97 3.77 25.21
CA SER A 287 3.72 3.45 25.93
C SER A 287 3.97 3.36 27.44
N GLY A 288 5.09 2.76 27.85
CA GLY A 288 5.49 2.59 29.24
C GLY A 288 6.33 3.74 29.83
N ILE A 289 6.42 4.89 29.16
CA ILE A 289 7.41 5.94 29.51
C ILE A 289 7.25 6.49 30.94
N GLN A 290 6.01 6.54 31.45
CA GLN A 290 5.73 7.02 32.81
C GLN A 290 6.33 6.08 33.87
N VAL A 291 6.13 4.78 33.70
CA VAL A 291 6.67 3.74 34.59
C VAL A 291 8.20 3.72 34.51
N ILE A 292 8.74 3.78 33.30
CA ILE A 292 10.21 3.81 33.07
C ILE A 292 10.85 5.01 33.77
N LYS A 293 10.19 6.18 33.76
CA LYS A 293 10.65 7.38 34.45
C LYS A 293 10.57 7.27 35.96
N MET A 294 9.47 6.73 36.48
CA MET A 294 9.29 6.49 37.91
C MET A 294 10.41 5.60 38.48
N TYR A 295 10.84 4.58 37.73
CA TYR A 295 11.93 3.68 38.12
C TYR A 295 13.32 4.13 37.64
N THR A 296 13.45 5.28 36.98
CA THR A 296 14.71 5.81 36.41
C THR A 296 15.43 4.86 35.43
N TRP A 297 14.68 4.00 34.73
CA TRP A 297 15.22 2.99 33.80
C TRP A 297 15.53 3.52 32.40
N GLU A 298 15.51 4.83 32.19
CA GLU A 298 15.73 5.46 30.88
C GLU A 298 17.06 5.05 30.23
N LYS A 299 18.16 5.05 31.01
CA LYS A 299 19.50 4.72 30.51
C LYS A 299 19.60 3.25 30.04
N PRO A 300 19.19 2.24 30.84
CA PRO A 300 19.12 0.85 30.39
C PRO A 300 18.31 0.64 29.10
N PHE A 301 17.12 1.23 29.01
CA PHE A 301 16.28 1.13 27.81
C PHE A 301 16.92 1.81 26.59
N ALA A 302 17.63 2.93 26.79
CA ALA A 302 18.41 3.58 25.74
C ALA A 302 19.55 2.70 25.22
N GLU A 303 20.27 2.01 26.10
CA GLU A 303 21.33 1.07 25.70
C GLU A 303 20.77 -0.15 24.96
N LEU A 304 19.64 -0.69 25.42
CA LEU A 304 18.95 -1.79 24.74
C LEU A 304 18.58 -1.43 23.30
N ILE A 305 17.98 -0.25 23.10
CA ILE A 305 17.62 0.25 21.76
C ILE A 305 18.86 0.52 20.92
N LYS A 306 19.93 1.09 21.50
CA LYS A 306 21.23 1.28 20.80
C LYS A 306 21.83 -0.06 20.33
N CYS A 307 21.72 -1.12 21.13
CA CYS A 307 22.18 -2.47 20.76
C CYS A 307 21.38 -3.06 19.59
N ILE A 308 20.06 -2.94 19.59
CA ILE A 308 19.21 -3.37 18.46
C ILE A 308 19.52 -2.54 17.22
N ARG A 309 19.67 -1.22 17.37
CA ARG A 309 20.02 -0.31 16.27
C ARG A 309 21.35 -0.67 15.62
N LYS A 310 22.38 -1.07 16.39
CA LYS A 310 23.64 -1.56 15.83
C LYS A 310 23.46 -2.82 14.97
N LYS A 311 22.59 -3.75 15.37
CA LYS A 311 22.27 -4.96 14.59
C LYS A 311 21.51 -4.61 13.30
N GLU A 312 20.55 -3.70 13.38
CA GLU A 312 19.81 -3.19 12.23
C GLU A 312 20.73 -2.50 11.21
N ILE A 313 21.60 -1.60 11.68
CA ILE A 313 22.55 -0.85 10.84
C ILE A 313 23.50 -1.78 10.09
N LYS A 314 23.96 -2.89 10.68
CA LYS A 314 24.78 -3.89 9.96
C LYS A 314 24.04 -4.48 8.74
N GLN A 315 22.73 -4.72 8.85
CA GLN A 315 21.92 -5.20 7.73
C GLN A 315 21.69 -4.09 6.69
N ILE A 316 21.35 -2.88 7.14
CA ILE A 316 21.17 -1.70 6.27
C ILE A 316 22.47 -1.42 5.49
N GLN A 317 23.63 -1.53 6.14
CA GLN A 317 24.94 -1.34 5.50
C GLN A 317 25.16 -2.33 4.35
N SER A 318 24.85 -3.60 4.56
CA SER A 318 24.94 -4.61 3.49
C SER A 318 24.02 -4.26 2.31
N THR A 319 22.76 -3.91 2.58
CA THR A 319 21.81 -3.53 1.52
C THR A 319 22.23 -2.26 0.76
N LEU A 320 22.69 -1.22 1.46
CA LEU A 320 23.12 0.04 0.83
C LEU A 320 24.41 -0.15 0.02
N PHE A 321 25.38 -0.90 0.55
CA PHE A 321 26.61 -1.20 -0.17
C PHE A 321 26.33 -1.95 -1.48
N MET A 322 25.50 -2.99 -1.43
CA MET A 322 25.10 -3.74 -2.63
C MET A 322 24.36 -2.85 -3.64
N GLY A 323 23.48 -1.96 -3.17
CA GLY A 323 22.78 -1.00 -4.05
C GLY A 323 23.71 0.01 -4.72
N ILE A 324 24.70 0.53 -3.98
CA ILE A 324 25.72 1.44 -4.54
C ILE A 324 26.61 0.68 -5.53
N MET A 325 26.93 -0.57 -5.28
CA MET A 325 27.64 -1.42 -6.23
C MET A 325 26.86 -1.59 -7.53
N THR A 326 25.55 -1.84 -7.48
CA THR A 326 24.71 -1.90 -8.70
C THR A 326 24.74 -0.60 -9.49
N LEU A 327 24.59 0.56 -8.84
CA LEU A 327 24.67 1.87 -9.51
C LEU A 327 26.07 2.15 -10.08
N SER A 328 27.09 1.74 -9.35
CA SER A 328 28.50 1.89 -9.72
C SER A 328 28.87 1.06 -10.93
N PHE A 329 28.41 -0.19 -10.98
CA PHE A 329 28.60 -1.06 -12.13
C PHE A 329 28.01 -0.43 -13.40
N GLN A 330 26.86 0.24 -13.33
CA GLN A 330 26.27 0.91 -14.49
C GLN A 330 27.22 1.94 -15.13
N VAL A 331 27.97 2.70 -14.33
CA VAL A 331 28.92 3.73 -14.82
C VAL A 331 30.16 3.09 -15.46
N VAL A 332 30.63 1.98 -14.91
CA VAL A 332 31.83 1.26 -15.38
C VAL A 332 31.54 0.41 -16.62
N GLN A 333 30.35 -0.19 -16.69
CA GLN A 333 29.99 -1.21 -17.68
C GLN A 333 30.24 -0.74 -19.12
N THR A 334 29.79 0.47 -19.47
CA THR A 334 29.88 1.00 -20.85
C THR A 334 31.33 1.24 -21.28
N ARG A 335 32.18 1.71 -20.36
CA ARG A 335 33.60 1.99 -20.64
C ARG A 335 34.39 0.69 -20.78
N LEU A 336 34.05 -0.31 -19.97
CA LEU A 336 34.67 -1.63 -20.04
C LEU A 336 34.28 -2.36 -21.33
N GLN A 337 33.02 -2.22 -21.79
CA GLN A 337 32.58 -2.74 -23.10
C GLN A 337 33.29 -2.08 -24.26
N LEU A 338 33.43 -0.75 -24.20
CA LEU A 338 34.17 0.00 -25.19
C LEU A 338 35.65 -0.42 -25.22
N LEU A 339 36.29 -0.57 -24.07
CA LEU A 339 37.66 -1.05 -23.96
C LEU A 339 37.82 -2.43 -24.64
N ILE A 340 36.94 -3.38 -24.32
CA ILE A 340 37.00 -4.74 -24.87
C ILE A 340 36.78 -4.74 -26.38
N SER A 341 35.81 -3.98 -26.89
CA SER A 341 35.54 -3.89 -28.33
C SER A 341 36.67 -3.22 -29.11
N LEU A 342 37.25 -2.12 -28.59
CA LEU A 342 38.36 -1.43 -29.22
C LEU A 342 39.65 -2.27 -29.20
N ILE A 343 39.99 -2.90 -28.07
CA ILE A 343 41.16 -3.80 -28.00
C ILE A 343 41.00 -4.97 -28.96
N SER A 344 39.82 -5.60 -29.01
CA SER A 344 39.55 -6.68 -29.96
C SER A 344 39.73 -6.21 -31.41
N PHE A 345 39.23 -5.03 -31.75
CA PHE A 345 39.35 -4.48 -33.10
C PHE A 345 40.79 -4.20 -33.49
N LEU A 346 41.59 -3.75 -32.53
CA LEU A 346 43.02 -3.51 -32.74
C LEU A 346 43.81 -4.82 -32.86
N LEU A 347 43.47 -5.85 -32.08
CA LEU A 347 44.13 -7.16 -32.17
C LEU A 347 43.88 -7.87 -33.50
N LEU A 348 42.75 -7.58 -34.15
CA LEU A 348 42.45 -8.06 -35.51
C LEU A 348 43.21 -7.31 -36.62
N GLY A 349 44.10 -6.39 -36.26
CA GLY A 349 44.96 -5.67 -37.22
C GLY A 349 44.29 -4.49 -37.93
N ASN A 350 43.07 -4.11 -37.53
CA ASN A 350 42.38 -2.98 -38.14
C ASN A 350 42.87 -1.63 -37.57
N ASN A 351 42.69 -0.57 -38.35
CA ASN A 351 43.00 0.80 -37.96
C ASN A 351 41.76 1.52 -37.42
N ILE A 352 41.94 2.26 -36.33
CA ILE A 352 40.88 3.04 -35.70
C ILE A 352 40.72 4.38 -36.43
N SER A 353 39.48 4.71 -36.80
CA SER A 353 39.07 6.06 -37.23
C SER A 353 38.24 6.72 -36.14
N ILE A 354 38.38 8.04 -35.99
CA ILE A 354 37.62 8.86 -35.04
C ILE A 354 36.11 8.62 -35.18
N ARG A 355 35.63 8.58 -36.43
CA ARG A 355 34.22 8.34 -36.76
C ARG A 355 33.73 7.02 -36.15
N LYS A 356 34.47 5.93 -36.37
CA LYS A 356 34.11 4.59 -35.87
C LYS A 356 34.00 4.58 -34.34
N VAL A 357 34.96 5.19 -33.64
CA VAL A 357 34.95 5.21 -32.18
C VAL A 357 33.72 5.92 -31.61
N PHE A 358 33.38 7.11 -32.13
CA PHE A 358 32.22 7.86 -31.65
C PHE A 358 30.90 7.14 -31.92
N VAL A 359 30.77 6.48 -33.06
CA VAL A 359 29.57 5.69 -33.42
C VAL A 359 29.39 4.54 -32.44
N VAL A 360 30.48 3.86 -32.07
CA VAL A 360 30.47 2.74 -31.13
C VAL A 360 30.13 3.19 -29.71
N ILE A 361 30.69 4.33 -29.26
CA ILE A 361 30.29 4.98 -28.00
C ILE A 361 28.78 5.27 -28.00
N ALA A 362 28.27 5.84 -29.09
CA ALA A 362 26.87 6.22 -29.20
C ALA A 362 25.93 5.00 -29.17
N PHE A 363 26.26 3.92 -29.89
CA PHE A 363 25.49 2.68 -29.87
C PHE A 363 25.48 1.99 -28.49
N TYR A 364 26.63 1.92 -27.80
CA TYR A 364 26.65 1.37 -26.43
C TYR A 364 25.85 2.23 -25.44
N THR A 365 25.83 3.55 -25.63
CA THR A 365 25.01 4.45 -24.81
C THR A 365 23.50 4.22 -25.02
N VAL A 366 23.08 3.95 -26.26
CA VAL A 366 21.70 3.56 -26.59
C VAL A 366 21.33 2.23 -25.91
N LEU A 367 22.23 1.24 -25.95
CA LEU A 367 22.00 -0.08 -25.37
C LEU A 367 21.91 -0.06 -23.82
N GLN A 368 22.62 0.86 -23.16
CA GLN A 368 22.74 0.91 -21.71
C GLN A 368 21.41 1.10 -20.98
N GLN A 369 20.57 2.05 -21.40
CA GLN A 369 19.31 2.33 -20.69
C GLN A 369 18.31 1.17 -20.68
N PRO A 370 17.95 0.54 -21.82
CA PRO A 370 16.99 -0.55 -21.83
C PRO A 370 17.55 -1.81 -21.17
N MET A 371 18.82 -2.16 -21.40
CA MET A 371 19.40 -3.42 -20.90
C MET A 371 19.95 -3.34 -19.47
N THR A 372 20.83 -2.39 -19.17
CA THR A 372 21.48 -2.32 -17.84
C THR A 372 20.52 -1.85 -16.76
N LYS A 373 19.69 -0.84 -17.04
CA LYS A 373 18.85 -0.21 -16.01
C LYS A 373 17.44 -0.82 -15.94
N SER A 374 16.83 -1.07 -17.09
CA SER A 374 15.38 -1.33 -17.17
C SER A 374 15.05 -2.82 -17.25
N PHE A 375 15.79 -3.61 -18.01
CA PHE A 375 15.53 -5.04 -18.19
C PHE A 375 15.66 -5.85 -16.90
N GLY A 376 16.80 -5.74 -16.19
CA GLY A 376 17.01 -6.46 -14.92
C GLY A 376 16.01 -6.05 -13.83
N ARG A 377 15.66 -4.76 -13.77
CA ARG A 377 14.59 -4.26 -12.89
C ARG A 377 13.23 -4.78 -13.31
N GLY A 378 12.93 -4.82 -14.61
CA GLY A 378 11.69 -5.33 -15.18
C GLY A 378 11.44 -6.79 -14.82
N LEU A 379 12.45 -7.65 -14.95
CA LEU A 379 12.36 -9.06 -14.53
C LEU A 379 12.04 -9.21 -13.04
N THR A 380 12.72 -8.44 -12.19
CA THR A 380 12.49 -8.45 -10.74
C THR A 380 11.08 -7.99 -10.41
N GLN A 381 10.62 -6.89 -11.00
CA GLN A 381 9.29 -6.33 -10.76
C GLN A 381 8.16 -7.20 -11.33
N LEU A 382 8.37 -7.88 -12.46
CA LEU A 382 7.42 -8.85 -13.00
C LEU A 382 7.24 -10.04 -12.05
N ALA A 383 8.34 -10.56 -11.49
CA ALA A 383 8.29 -11.64 -10.51
C ALA A 383 7.53 -11.21 -9.24
N GLU A 384 7.79 -10.01 -8.72
CA GLU A 384 7.05 -9.45 -7.57
C GLU A 384 5.56 -9.26 -7.90
N LEU A 385 5.23 -8.69 -9.06
CA LEU A 385 3.84 -8.48 -9.49
C LEU A 385 3.08 -9.80 -9.60
N LYS A 386 3.70 -10.86 -10.14
CA LYS A 386 3.09 -12.19 -10.24
C LYS A 386 2.72 -12.76 -8.86
N ILE A 387 3.59 -12.57 -7.86
CA ILE A 387 3.32 -13.00 -6.48
C ILE A 387 2.18 -12.18 -5.86
N CYS A 388 2.13 -10.87 -6.12
CA CYS A 388 1.04 -10.00 -5.65
C CYS A 388 -0.30 -10.39 -6.28
N LEU A 389 -0.33 -10.56 -7.60
CA LEU A 389 -1.52 -11.01 -8.32
C LEU A 389 -2.01 -12.37 -7.83
N LYS A 390 -1.10 -13.30 -7.52
CA LYS A 390 -1.49 -14.60 -6.95
C LYS A 390 -2.08 -14.48 -5.55
N ARG A 391 -1.58 -13.57 -4.71
CA ARG A 391 -2.14 -13.30 -3.38
C ARG A 391 -3.53 -12.66 -3.46
N ILE A 392 -3.72 -11.72 -4.38
CA ILE A 392 -5.04 -11.12 -4.63
C ILE A 392 -6.00 -12.17 -5.20
N GLU A 393 -5.56 -12.99 -6.16
CA GLU A 393 -6.36 -14.08 -6.73
C GLU A 393 -6.81 -15.07 -5.64
N ASN A 394 -5.90 -15.53 -4.78
CA ASN A 394 -6.25 -16.42 -3.67
C ASN A 394 -7.25 -15.77 -2.71
N PHE A 395 -7.17 -14.45 -2.48
CA PHE A 395 -8.14 -13.71 -1.68
C PHE A 395 -9.51 -13.61 -2.37
N MET A 396 -9.53 -13.39 -3.69
CA MET A 396 -10.77 -13.31 -4.47
C MET A 396 -11.50 -14.66 -4.59
N LEU A 397 -10.79 -15.78 -4.40
CA LEU A 397 -11.36 -17.13 -4.47
C LEU A 397 -11.92 -17.64 -3.14
N LEU A 398 -11.83 -16.87 -2.05
CA LEU A 398 -12.43 -17.22 -0.78
C LEU A 398 -13.95 -17.28 -0.87
N GLU A 399 -14.55 -18.04 0.03
CA GLU A 399 -15.99 -18.26 0.10
C GLU A 399 -16.73 -16.95 0.43
N GLU A 400 -17.79 -16.68 -0.33
CA GLU A 400 -18.69 -15.54 -0.11
C GLU A 400 -19.92 -15.98 0.66
N LYS A 401 -20.52 -15.05 1.42
CA LYS A 401 -21.75 -15.23 2.18
C LYS A 401 -22.94 -15.60 1.29
N TYR A 402 -23.01 -15.00 0.11
CA TYR A 402 -24.01 -15.28 -0.92
C TYR A 402 -23.31 -15.97 -2.08
N SER A 403 -23.33 -17.30 -2.11
CA SER A 403 -22.90 -18.03 -3.29
C SER A 403 -23.96 -17.89 -4.39
N GLU A 404 -23.92 -16.79 -5.14
CA GLU A 404 -24.60 -16.64 -6.44
C GLU A 404 -23.94 -17.51 -7.54
N ILE A 405 -23.44 -18.69 -7.18
CA ILE A 405 -23.10 -19.67 -8.20
C ILE A 405 -24.44 -20.30 -8.56
N PRO A 406 -24.88 -20.28 -9.84
CA PRO A 406 -26.03 -21.06 -10.23
C PRO A 406 -25.68 -22.51 -9.92
N SER A 407 -26.26 -23.03 -8.85
CA SER A 407 -26.27 -24.46 -8.60
C SER A 407 -27.10 -25.04 -9.73
N THR A 408 -26.41 -25.55 -10.76
CA THR A 408 -26.99 -26.53 -11.66
C THR A 408 -27.32 -27.77 -10.84
N SER A 409 -28.44 -27.73 -10.13
CA SER A 409 -29.16 -28.93 -9.73
C SER A 409 -29.55 -29.63 -11.02
N LYS A 410 -28.94 -30.79 -11.25
CA LYS A 410 -29.40 -31.76 -12.24
C LYS A 410 -30.84 -32.12 -11.88
N SER A 411 -31.80 -31.57 -12.58
CA SER A 411 -33.16 -32.10 -12.67
C SER A 411 -33.45 -32.38 -14.13
N ASP A 412 -33.50 -33.67 -14.43
CA ASP A 412 -34.04 -34.39 -15.57
C ASP A 412 -34.50 -33.59 -16.79
N LYS A 413 -33.79 -33.85 -17.90
CA LYS A 413 -34.25 -33.61 -19.26
C LYS A 413 -35.41 -34.57 -19.57
N SER A 414 -36.59 -34.02 -19.79
CA SER A 414 -37.55 -34.60 -20.74
C SER A 414 -37.82 -33.58 -21.86
N LEU A 415 -37.86 -34.12 -23.06
CA LEU A 415 -37.84 -33.43 -24.35
C LEU A 415 -39.14 -32.66 -24.63
N THR A 416 -39.06 -31.54 -25.33
CA THR A 416 -39.59 -31.41 -26.71
C THR A 416 -39.17 -30.09 -27.36
N ASN A 417 -39.00 -30.17 -28.67
CA ASN A 417 -38.39 -29.20 -29.58
C ASN A 417 -39.29 -27.98 -29.87
N GLY A 418 -38.68 -26.85 -30.27
CA GLY A 418 -39.40 -25.83 -31.02
C GLY A 418 -38.67 -24.49 -31.24
N VAL A 419 -37.86 -24.44 -32.30
CA VAL A 419 -37.63 -23.30 -33.23
C VAL A 419 -36.95 -22.02 -32.72
N ILE A 420 -35.93 -21.64 -33.49
CA ILE A 420 -35.15 -20.41 -33.48
C ILE A 420 -35.91 -19.35 -34.30
N GLU A 421 -36.12 -18.16 -33.73
CA GLU A 421 -36.22 -16.91 -34.49
C GLU A 421 -35.79 -15.72 -33.60
N SER A 422 -34.99 -14.84 -34.18
CA SER A 422 -34.63 -13.48 -33.73
C SER A 422 -34.93 -12.57 -34.93
N PRO A 423 -35.16 -11.24 -34.82
CA PRO A 423 -34.74 -10.30 -33.76
C PRO A 423 -35.75 -9.14 -33.48
N GLU A 424 -35.26 -8.11 -32.76
CA GLU A 424 -35.74 -6.71 -32.68
C GLU A 424 -36.75 -6.26 -31.61
N SER A 425 -36.24 -5.31 -30.81
CA SER A 425 -36.87 -4.20 -30.08
C SER A 425 -38.38 -4.22 -29.81
N GLU A 426 -38.74 -4.30 -28.53
CA GLU A 426 -39.77 -3.43 -27.98
C GLU A 426 -39.45 -3.11 -26.51
N ILE A 427 -39.37 -1.80 -26.25
CA ILE A 427 -39.26 -1.19 -24.93
C ILE A 427 -40.62 -1.38 -24.28
N ILE A 428 -40.75 -2.37 -23.40
CA ILE A 428 -41.85 -2.44 -22.43
C ILE A 428 -41.28 -2.07 -21.08
N THR A 429 -41.49 -0.81 -20.72
CA THR A 429 -41.48 -0.32 -19.35
C THR A 429 -42.55 -1.05 -18.56
N GLU A 430 -42.20 -2.17 -17.94
CA GLU A 430 -42.94 -2.65 -16.77
C GLU A 430 -42.39 -1.95 -15.54
N ASN A 431 -43.09 -0.86 -15.20
CA ASN A 431 -43.17 -0.38 -13.83
C ASN A 431 -43.46 -1.58 -12.92
N ILE A 432 -42.46 -2.02 -12.17
CA ILE A 432 -42.73 -2.78 -10.94
C ILE A 432 -43.25 -1.77 -9.94
N ASP A 433 -44.55 -1.47 -10.12
CA ASP A 433 -45.44 -1.03 -9.07
C ASP A 433 -45.13 -1.90 -7.84
N VAL A 434 -44.64 -1.26 -6.79
CA VAL A 434 -44.68 -1.79 -5.42
C VAL A 434 -46.15 -1.84 -5.01
N LYS A 435 -46.90 -2.78 -5.59
CA LYS A 435 -48.24 -3.13 -5.16
C LYS A 435 -48.12 -4.15 -4.06
N LYS A 436 -48.31 -3.64 -2.84
CA LYS A 436 -48.95 -4.36 -1.73
C LYS A 436 -49.95 -5.38 -2.28
N ASN A 437 -49.67 -6.67 -2.09
CA ASN A 437 -50.59 -7.64 -1.49
C ASN A 437 -50.11 -9.08 -1.73
N THR A 438 -49.48 -9.64 -0.69
CA THR A 438 -49.98 -10.87 -0.08
C THR A 438 -49.91 -10.66 1.43
N ARG A 439 -51.05 -10.24 2.00
CA ARG A 439 -51.29 -10.32 3.44
C ARG A 439 -51.38 -11.79 3.83
N TYR A 440 -50.23 -12.43 4.04
CA TYR A 440 -50.18 -13.42 5.10
C TYR A 440 -50.14 -12.65 6.41
N SER A 441 -51.01 -13.01 7.34
CA SER A 441 -50.96 -12.54 8.72
C SER A 441 -49.63 -12.99 9.33
N ASN A 442 -48.57 -12.21 9.17
CA ASN A 442 -47.31 -12.49 9.86
C ASN A 442 -47.52 -12.18 11.33
N SER A 443 -47.79 -13.22 12.12
CA SER A 443 -47.99 -13.15 13.57
C SER A 443 -46.69 -12.83 14.33
N PHE A 444 -45.52 -12.99 13.71
CA PHE A 444 -44.22 -12.86 14.37
C PHE A 444 -43.27 -11.88 13.66
N SER A 445 -42.49 -11.15 14.46
CA SER A 445 -41.42 -10.25 14.01
C SER A 445 -40.12 -11.02 13.69
N ILE A 446 -39.82 -12.05 14.48
CA ILE A 446 -38.74 -13.01 14.24
C ILE A 446 -39.34 -14.40 14.40
N GLY A 447 -39.22 -15.24 13.37
CA GLY A 447 -39.66 -16.63 13.39
C GLY A 447 -38.55 -17.55 12.92
N ILE A 448 -38.13 -18.47 13.79
CA ILE A 448 -37.07 -19.46 13.56
C ILE A 448 -37.68 -20.84 13.75
N SER A 449 -37.56 -21.71 12.74
CA SER A 449 -38.10 -23.08 12.78
C SER A 449 -37.03 -24.11 12.46
N ASN A 450 -36.82 -25.05 13.38
CA ASN A 450 -35.84 -26.16 13.31
C ASN A 450 -34.46 -25.71 12.81
N ALA A 451 -33.98 -24.56 13.30
CA ALA A 451 -32.73 -23.99 12.82
C ALA A 451 -31.52 -24.65 13.48
N THR A 452 -30.62 -25.17 12.64
CA THR A 452 -29.33 -25.74 13.04
C THR A 452 -28.23 -24.99 12.32
N ALA A 453 -27.20 -24.56 13.05
CA ALA A 453 -26.15 -23.71 12.49
C ALA A 453 -24.75 -24.07 13.00
N LYS A 454 -23.77 -23.89 12.12
CA LYS A 454 -22.34 -24.15 12.34
C LYS A 454 -21.51 -23.00 11.76
N TRP A 455 -20.47 -22.59 12.48
CA TRP A 455 -19.53 -21.57 11.99
C TRP A 455 -18.59 -22.10 10.90
N ILE A 456 -18.28 -23.41 10.96
CA ILE A 456 -17.37 -24.09 10.04
C ILE A 456 -18.02 -25.42 9.62
N ASP A 457 -18.14 -25.67 8.31
CA ASP A 457 -18.78 -26.89 7.79
C ASP A 457 -18.08 -28.18 8.26
N ASP A 458 -16.75 -28.12 8.43
CA ASP A 458 -15.92 -29.24 8.89
C ASP A 458 -16.04 -29.52 10.40
N GLN A 459 -16.75 -28.68 11.18
CA GLN A 459 -16.98 -28.95 12.59
C GLN A 459 -17.95 -30.11 12.78
N THR A 460 -17.58 -31.03 13.69
CA THR A 460 -18.42 -32.20 14.02
C THR A 460 -19.67 -31.80 14.80
N TYR A 461 -19.57 -30.84 15.72
CA TYR A 461 -20.67 -30.37 16.55
C TYR A 461 -21.35 -29.12 15.97
N ASN A 462 -22.67 -29.03 16.14
CA ASN A 462 -23.44 -27.84 15.82
C ASN A 462 -23.21 -26.76 16.89
N THR A 463 -23.11 -25.49 16.50
CA THR A 463 -23.08 -24.38 17.49
C THR A 463 -24.48 -24.07 18.00
N LEU A 464 -25.48 -24.23 17.14
CA LEU A 464 -26.90 -24.12 17.49
C LEU A 464 -27.61 -25.36 16.95
N GLU A 465 -28.42 -26.00 17.78
CA GLU A 465 -29.10 -27.25 17.45
C GLU A 465 -30.61 -27.12 17.67
N ASN A 466 -31.38 -27.37 16.60
CA ASN A 466 -32.84 -27.43 16.59
C ASN A 466 -33.53 -26.25 17.31
N ILE A 467 -33.09 -25.02 17.00
CA ILE A 467 -33.66 -23.81 17.58
C ILE A 467 -35.04 -23.54 16.96
N ASN A 468 -36.04 -23.44 17.84
CA ASN A 468 -37.39 -23.00 17.51
C ASN A 468 -37.71 -21.77 18.35
N LEU A 469 -37.96 -20.63 17.71
CA LEU A 469 -38.15 -19.36 18.41
C LEU A 469 -39.13 -18.45 17.65
N ASN A 470 -40.14 -17.95 18.36
CA ASN A 470 -41.13 -17.02 17.82
C ASN A 470 -41.21 -15.77 18.70
N ILE A 471 -40.86 -14.60 18.14
CA ILE A 471 -40.91 -13.33 18.85
C ILE A 471 -42.01 -12.44 18.26
N LEU A 472 -42.96 -12.07 19.11
CA LEU A 472 -44.08 -11.19 18.75
C LEU A 472 -43.60 -9.75 18.46
N PRO A 473 -44.27 -9.00 17.57
CA PRO A 473 -43.96 -7.59 17.36
C PRO A 473 -44.19 -6.76 18.64
N GLY A 474 -43.27 -5.84 18.95
CA GLY A 474 -43.43 -4.90 20.07
C GLY A 474 -43.15 -5.49 21.46
N SER A 475 -42.61 -6.72 21.54
CA SER A 475 -42.25 -7.34 22.81
C SER A 475 -40.80 -7.07 23.21
N LEU A 476 -40.57 -6.96 24.53
CA LEU A 476 -39.26 -7.00 25.16
C LEU A 476 -38.95 -8.44 25.58
N VAL A 477 -37.93 -9.03 24.96
CA VAL A 477 -37.49 -10.41 25.16
C VAL A 477 -36.08 -10.43 25.73
N ALA A 478 -35.84 -11.21 26.78
CA ALA A 478 -34.50 -11.41 27.33
C ALA A 478 -33.97 -12.81 27.04
N ILE A 479 -32.72 -12.89 26.60
CA ILE A 479 -32.02 -14.16 26.38
C ILE A 479 -30.93 -14.30 27.44
N ILE A 480 -30.99 -15.40 28.19
CA ILE A 480 -30.10 -15.71 29.31
C ILE A 480 -29.47 -17.10 29.15
N GLY A 481 -28.37 -17.34 29.87
CA GLY A 481 -27.69 -18.64 29.88
C GLY A 481 -26.21 -18.53 30.23
N PRO A 482 -25.52 -19.65 30.50
CA PRO A 482 -24.10 -19.65 30.86
C PRO A 482 -23.22 -19.13 29.72
N VAL A 483 -22.00 -18.68 30.05
CA VAL A 483 -21.03 -18.21 29.04
C VAL A 483 -20.75 -19.36 28.06
N GLY A 484 -20.81 -19.08 26.75
CA GLY A 484 -20.62 -20.09 25.71
C GLY A 484 -21.88 -20.86 25.29
N SER A 485 -23.07 -20.55 25.84
CA SER A 485 -24.32 -21.24 25.48
C SER A 485 -24.90 -20.96 24.09
N GLY A 486 -24.21 -20.16 23.26
CA GLY A 486 -24.65 -19.85 21.88
C GLY A 486 -25.51 -18.58 21.72
N LYS A 487 -25.71 -17.76 22.77
CA LYS A 487 -26.54 -16.53 22.73
C LYS A 487 -26.15 -15.56 21.62
N SER A 488 -24.87 -15.16 21.56
CA SER A 488 -24.40 -14.25 20.51
C SER A 488 -24.48 -14.93 19.13
N SER A 489 -24.24 -16.25 19.03
CA SER A 489 -24.43 -17.00 17.78
C SER A 489 -25.88 -16.96 17.29
N LEU A 490 -26.87 -17.01 18.19
CA LEU A 490 -28.29 -16.88 17.84
C LEU A 490 -28.60 -15.49 17.26
N VAL A 491 -28.01 -14.42 17.82
CA VAL A 491 -28.12 -13.07 17.24
C VAL A 491 -27.46 -13.01 15.86
N GLN A 492 -26.33 -13.68 15.66
CA GLN A 492 -25.68 -13.75 14.34
C GLN A 492 -26.50 -14.53 13.31
N VAL A 493 -27.29 -15.53 13.73
CA VAL A 493 -28.30 -16.19 12.87
C VAL A 493 -29.41 -15.22 12.49
N ILE A 494 -29.92 -14.42 13.44
CA ILE A 494 -30.95 -13.40 13.18
C ILE A 494 -30.44 -12.33 12.20
N LEU A 495 -29.18 -11.92 12.33
CA LEU A 495 -28.50 -10.99 11.40
C LEU A 495 -28.13 -11.65 10.06
N GLN A 496 -28.37 -12.96 9.91
CA GLN A 496 -27.97 -13.79 8.77
C GLN A 496 -26.45 -13.81 8.54
N GLU A 497 -25.62 -13.47 9.52
CA GLU A 497 -24.16 -13.58 9.45
C GLU A 497 -23.67 -15.02 9.65
N LEU A 498 -24.42 -15.83 10.41
CA LEU A 498 -24.20 -17.26 10.57
C LEU A 498 -25.17 -18.04 9.66
N PRO A 499 -24.69 -18.70 8.59
CA PRO A 499 -25.55 -19.48 7.70
C PRO A 499 -26.18 -20.68 8.42
N LEU A 500 -27.43 -21.00 8.04
CA LEU A 500 -28.14 -22.18 8.53
C LEU A 500 -27.72 -23.42 7.73
N SER A 501 -27.42 -24.50 8.44
CA SER A 501 -27.25 -25.83 7.84
C SER A 501 -28.60 -26.47 7.53
N GLU A 502 -29.56 -26.31 8.46
CA GLU A 502 -30.94 -26.80 8.33
C GLU A 502 -31.92 -25.79 8.95
N GLY A 503 -33.18 -25.86 8.54
CA GLY A 503 -34.27 -25.01 9.05
C GLY A 503 -34.56 -23.77 8.22
N LYS A 504 -35.41 -22.89 8.76
CA LYS A 504 -35.81 -21.63 8.12
C LYS A 504 -35.83 -20.50 9.14
N ILE A 505 -35.44 -19.30 8.68
CA ILE A 505 -35.53 -18.06 9.45
C ILE A 505 -36.31 -17.01 8.66
N SER A 506 -37.16 -16.28 9.38
CA SER A 506 -37.91 -15.13 8.89
C SER A 506 -37.71 -13.96 9.84
N VAL A 507 -37.29 -12.81 9.32
CA VAL A 507 -37.10 -11.56 10.07
C VAL A 507 -37.85 -10.46 9.33
N ASN A 508 -38.85 -9.89 9.98
CA ASN A 508 -39.77 -8.92 9.38
C ASN A 508 -39.56 -7.53 10.00
N GLY A 509 -38.81 -6.67 9.32
CA GLY A 509 -38.59 -5.28 9.73
C GLY A 509 -37.13 -4.84 9.62
N VAL A 510 -36.87 -3.55 9.87
CA VAL A 510 -35.50 -3.02 9.91
C VAL A 510 -34.83 -3.42 11.23
N VAL A 511 -33.63 -4.00 11.16
CA VAL A 511 -32.84 -4.42 12.33
C VAL A 511 -31.77 -3.39 12.71
N SER A 512 -31.64 -3.12 14.01
CA SER A 512 -30.52 -2.40 14.62
C SER A 512 -29.82 -3.29 15.64
N TYR A 513 -28.48 -3.24 15.65
CA TYR A 513 -27.64 -4.12 16.47
C TYR A 513 -26.66 -3.31 17.31
N ALA A 514 -26.62 -3.61 18.61
CA ALA A 514 -25.55 -3.19 19.52
C ALA A 514 -24.75 -4.42 19.94
N SER A 515 -23.52 -4.52 19.45
CA SER A 515 -22.60 -5.62 19.73
C SER A 515 -22.07 -5.65 21.17
N GLN A 516 -21.77 -6.86 21.66
CA GLN A 516 -21.12 -7.10 22.94
C GLN A 516 -19.77 -6.39 23.05
N GLU A 517 -18.96 -6.44 22.00
CA GLU A 517 -17.75 -5.62 21.87
C GLU A 517 -18.08 -4.31 21.13
N PRO A 518 -18.07 -3.15 21.80
CA PRO A 518 -18.47 -1.89 21.17
C PRO A 518 -17.45 -1.42 20.12
N TRP A 519 -17.86 -1.28 18.86
CA TRP A 519 -17.01 -0.77 17.79
C TRP A 519 -17.17 0.75 17.59
N ILE A 520 -16.07 1.51 17.70
CA ILE A 520 -16.02 2.97 17.53
C ILE A 520 -15.01 3.28 16.43
N PHE A 521 -15.41 4.00 15.39
CA PHE A 521 -14.51 4.38 14.31
C PHE A 521 -13.89 5.76 14.56
N ALA A 522 -12.77 6.03 13.88
CA ALA A 522 -12.07 7.31 13.98
C ALA A 522 -12.94 8.46 13.44
N GLY A 523 -13.45 9.30 14.33
CA GLY A 523 -14.37 10.37 13.99
C GLY A 523 -14.83 11.12 15.25
N THR A 524 -15.75 12.06 15.09
CA THR A 524 -16.38 12.71 16.25
C THR A 524 -17.34 11.74 16.97
N VAL A 525 -17.61 11.97 18.26
CA VAL A 525 -18.67 11.25 18.99
C VAL A 525 -20.01 11.39 18.26
N LYS A 526 -20.30 12.60 17.78
CA LYS A 526 -21.49 12.88 16.95
C LYS A 526 -21.57 11.99 15.70
N GLN A 527 -20.49 11.90 14.91
CA GLN A 527 -20.46 11.03 13.73
C GLN A 527 -20.61 9.55 14.08
N ASN A 528 -20.05 9.12 15.22
CA ASN A 528 -20.20 7.75 15.69
C ASN A 528 -21.65 7.39 16.05
N ILE A 529 -22.40 8.34 16.62
CA ILE A 529 -23.82 8.14 16.97
C ILE A 529 -24.72 8.22 15.72
N LEU A 530 -24.50 9.23 14.85
CA LEU A 530 -25.30 9.41 13.63
C LEU A 530 -25.08 8.28 12.61
N PHE A 531 -23.85 7.80 12.47
CA PHE A 531 -23.48 6.67 11.63
C PHE A 531 -23.99 6.77 10.18
N GLY A 532 -23.87 7.96 9.58
CA GLY A 532 -24.33 8.24 8.21
C GLY A 532 -25.81 8.62 8.08
N SER A 533 -26.59 8.53 9.15
CA SER A 533 -27.98 9.00 9.18
C SER A 533 -28.04 10.53 9.26
N PRO A 534 -29.09 11.17 8.70
CA PRO A 534 -29.29 12.61 8.83
C PRO A 534 -29.42 13.02 10.30
N MET A 535 -29.02 14.26 10.61
CA MET A 535 -29.11 14.81 11.96
C MET A 535 -30.52 15.33 12.25
N ASP A 536 -31.19 14.71 13.20
CA ASP A 536 -32.40 15.20 13.85
C ASP A 536 -32.02 15.71 15.25
N GLU A 537 -32.10 17.02 15.47
CA GLU A 537 -31.66 17.63 16.72
C GLU A 537 -32.47 17.19 17.94
N GLU A 538 -33.78 17.01 17.79
CA GLU A 538 -34.64 16.66 18.92
C GLU A 538 -34.38 15.23 19.35
N ARG A 539 -34.40 14.30 18.38
CA ARG A 539 -34.09 12.90 18.63
C ARG A 539 -32.67 12.73 19.15
N TYR A 540 -31.69 13.43 18.61
CA TYR A 540 -30.31 13.34 19.08
C TYR A 540 -30.19 13.78 20.55
N LYS A 541 -30.83 14.88 20.95
CA LYS A 541 -30.86 15.35 22.35
C LYS A 541 -31.57 14.34 23.26
N GLN A 542 -32.65 13.72 22.79
CA GLN A 542 -33.35 12.66 23.50
C GLN A 542 -32.46 11.43 23.70
N VAL A 543 -31.84 10.91 22.63
CA VAL A 543 -30.93 9.76 22.66
C VAL A 543 -29.76 10.01 23.62
N LEU A 544 -29.14 11.20 23.58
CA LEU A 544 -28.07 11.55 24.52
C LEU A 544 -28.54 11.57 26.00
N SER A 545 -29.81 11.89 26.24
CA SER A 545 -30.38 11.89 27.57
C SER A 545 -30.70 10.48 28.08
N VAL A 546 -31.37 9.65 27.27
CA VAL A 546 -31.75 8.29 27.66
C VAL A 546 -30.53 7.38 27.79
N CYS A 547 -29.51 7.60 26.96
CA CYS A 547 -28.23 6.88 27.06
C CYS A 547 -27.27 7.42 28.12
N ALA A 548 -27.70 8.36 28.98
CA ALA A 548 -26.89 8.95 30.05
C ALA A 548 -25.53 9.55 29.61
N LEU A 549 -25.43 10.04 28.36
CA LEU A 549 -24.17 10.57 27.79
C LEU A 549 -23.92 12.05 28.13
N LYS A 550 -24.91 12.77 28.68
CA LYS A 550 -24.77 14.22 28.98
C LYS A 550 -23.63 14.55 29.94
N SER A 551 -23.37 13.70 30.93
CA SER A 551 -22.26 13.86 31.88
C SER A 551 -20.91 13.63 31.19
N ASP A 552 -20.79 12.58 30.37
CA ASP A 552 -19.60 12.27 29.60
C ASP A 552 -19.23 13.41 28.64
N LEU A 553 -20.22 13.94 27.91
CA LEU A 553 -20.01 15.05 26.98
C LEU A 553 -19.53 16.34 27.67
N LYS A 554 -19.95 16.60 28.92
CA LYS A 554 -19.45 17.75 29.70
C LYS A 554 -17.98 17.61 30.09
N GLN A 555 -17.50 16.38 30.27
CA GLN A 555 -16.10 16.11 30.59
C GLN A 555 -15.20 16.23 29.35
N PHE A 556 -15.75 16.02 28.15
CA PHE A 556 -14.97 16.16 26.92
C PHE A 556 -14.69 17.62 26.57
N GLN A 557 -13.45 17.91 26.20
CA GLN A 557 -12.97 19.26 25.86
C GLN A 557 -13.79 19.98 24.78
N HIS A 558 -14.38 19.22 23.84
CA HIS A 558 -15.18 19.74 22.73
C HIS A 558 -16.58 19.12 22.68
N GLY A 559 -17.07 18.56 23.78
CA GLY A 559 -18.38 17.90 23.81
C GLY A 559 -18.48 16.76 22.79
N ASP A 560 -19.55 16.76 22.01
CA ASP A 560 -19.87 15.76 20.97
C ASP A 560 -19.00 15.86 19.71
N ARG A 561 -18.32 17.00 19.50
CA ARG A 561 -17.33 17.21 18.43
C ARG A 561 -15.95 16.65 18.77
N THR A 562 -15.81 16.05 19.94
CA THR A 562 -14.56 15.42 20.37
C THR A 562 -14.24 14.23 19.47
N MET A 563 -13.01 14.19 18.96
CA MET A 563 -12.51 13.07 18.17
C MET A 563 -12.24 11.86 19.06
N VAL A 564 -12.77 10.71 18.66
CA VAL A 564 -12.64 9.41 19.33
C VAL A 564 -12.14 8.35 18.34
N GLY A 565 -11.63 7.23 18.85
CA GLY A 565 -10.99 6.16 18.06
C GLY A 565 -9.45 6.26 18.06
N GLU A 566 -8.78 5.61 17.10
CA GLU A 566 -7.30 5.46 17.06
C GLU A 566 -6.52 6.79 17.09
N ARG A 567 -7.12 7.88 16.60
CA ARG A 567 -6.53 9.23 16.55
C ARG A 567 -7.13 10.19 17.58
N GLY A 568 -8.04 9.72 18.42
CA GLY A 568 -8.84 10.50 19.35
C GLY A 568 -8.51 10.23 20.81
N ILE A 569 -9.37 10.73 21.70
CA ILE A 569 -9.30 10.42 23.13
C ILE A 569 -9.68 8.95 23.33
N THR A 570 -8.94 8.24 24.18
CA THR A 570 -9.28 6.88 24.62
C THR A 570 -10.49 6.94 25.56
N LEU A 571 -11.59 6.33 25.15
CA LEU A 571 -12.83 6.23 25.93
C LEU A 571 -12.76 5.07 26.93
N SER A 572 -13.44 5.20 28.08
CA SER A 572 -13.61 4.06 29.00
C SER A 572 -14.52 2.98 28.41
N GLY A 573 -14.48 1.76 28.94
CA GLY A 573 -15.34 0.66 28.50
C GLY A 573 -16.83 1.02 28.55
N GLY A 574 -17.28 1.58 29.67
CA GLY A 574 -18.67 2.05 29.83
C GLY A 574 -19.06 3.19 28.88
N GLN A 575 -18.15 4.13 28.58
CA GLN A 575 -18.40 5.18 27.59
C GLN A 575 -18.56 4.61 26.17
N ARG A 576 -17.70 3.65 25.79
CA ARG A 576 -17.80 2.97 24.50
C ARG A 576 -19.13 2.21 24.37
N ALA A 577 -19.53 1.49 25.41
CA ALA A 577 -20.80 0.77 25.46
C ALA A 577 -22.00 1.73 25.27
N ARG A 578 -22.03 2.84 26.01
CA ARG A 578 -23.09 3.87 25.89
C ARG A 578 -23.15 4.51 24.50
N ILE A 579 -22.02 4.79 23.86
CA ILE A 579 -22.00 5.34 22.50
C ILE A 579 -22.48 4.30 21.47
N ASN A 580 -22.11 3.03 21.63
CA ASN A 580 -22.60 1.95 20.76
C ASN A 580 -24.11 1.74 20.90
N LEU A 581 -24.61 1.77 22.14
CA LEU A 581 -26.05 1.73 22.42
C LEU A 581 -26.76 2.93 21.80
N ALA A 582 -26.27 4.15 22.01
CA ALA A 582 -26.82 5.37 21.41
C ALA A 582 -26.88 5.31 19.87
N ARG A 583 -25.86 4.75 19.22
CA ARG A 583 -25.86 4.50 17.77
C ARG A 583 -27.01 3.59 17.37
N ALA A 584 -27.18 2.46 18.07
CA ALA A 584 -28.22 1.50 17.75
C ALA A 584 -29.63 2.12 17.88
N ILE A 585 -29.87 2.92 18.91
CA ILE A 585 -31.17 3.55 19.20
C ILE A 585 -31.49 4.71 18.24
N TYR A 586 -30.47 5.44 17.80
CA TYR A 586 -30.67 6.58 16.91
C TYR A 586 -31.23 6.16 15.53
N LYS A 587 -30.80 5.00 15.00
CA LYS A 587 -31.09 4.49 13.63
C LYS A 587 -32.58 4.30 13.28
N GLN A 588 -33.51 4.34 14.23
CA GLN A 588 -34.95 4.07 14.01
C GLN A 588 -35.21 2.72 13.32
N ALA A 589 -35.06 1.64 14.09
CA ALA A 589 -35.37 0.28 13.65
C ALA A 589 -36.71 -0.23 14.21
N ASP A 590 -37.20 -1.32 13.64
CA ASP A 590 -38.36 -2.08 14.14
C ASP A 590 -37.94 -3.13 15.17
N ILE A 591 -36.75 -3.70 14.96
CA ILE A 591 -36.15 -4.75 15.79
C ILE A 591 -34.80 -4.24 16.33
N TYR A 592 -34.63 -4.26 17.66
CA TYR A 592 -33.39 -3.93 18.34
C TYR A 592 -32.77 -5.18 18.96
N LEU A 593 -31.57 -5.54 18.52
CA LEU A 593 -30.78 -6.63 19.06
C LEU A 593 -29.67 -6.02 19.93
N LEU A 594 -29.76 -6.24 21.24
CA LEU A 594 -28.88 -5.65 22.24
C LEU A 594 -28.06 -6.75 22.92
N ASP A 595 -26.81 -6.92 22.50
CA ASP A 595 -25.93 -7.98 23.01
C ASP A 595 -25.10 -7.46 24.18
N ASP A 596 -25.60 -7.69 25.40
CA ASP A 596 -24.99 -7.33 26.69
C ASP A 596 -24.48 -5.86 26.80
N PRO A 597 -25.31 -4.84 26.48
CA PRO A 597 -24.88 -3.44 26.49
C PRO A 597 -24.65 -2.86 27.90
N LEU A 598 -25.00 -3.59 28.97
CA LEU A 598 -25.01 -3.13 30.36
C LEU A 598 -23.84 -3.68 31.20
N SER A 599 -23.02 -4.57 30.66
CA SER A 599 -21.96 -5.25 31.42
C SER A 599 -20.81 -4.32 31.87
N ALA A 600 -20.45 -3.34 31.04
CA ALA A 600 -19.31 -2.45 31.28
C ALA A 600 -19.69 -1.13 32.00
N VAL A 601 -20.92 -0.99 32.49
CA VAL A 601 -21.42 0.23 33.15
C VAL A 601 -21.76 -0.01 34.61
N ASP A 602 -21.58 1.02 35.43
CA ASP A 602 -21.95 0.99 36.85
C ASP A 602 -23.44 0.72 37.03
N THR A 603 -23.82 0.04 38.11
CA THR A 603 -25.21 -0.39 38.40
C THR A 603 -26.24 0.75 38.31
N LYS A 604 -25.92 1.94 38.84
CA LYS A 604 -26.80 3.12 38.75
C LYS A 604 -27.04 3.58 37.31
N VAL A 605 -25.99 3.57 36.49
CA VAL A 605 -26.10 3.93 35.07
C VAL A 605 -26.81 2.83 34.30
N GLY A 606 -26.52 1.56 34.59
CA GLY A 606 -27.19 0.39 34.01
C GLY A 606 -28.69 0.43 34.24
N ARG A 607 -29.13 0.72 35.47
CA ARG A 607 -30.56 0.87 35.81
C ARG A 607 -31.22 2.01 35.04
N HIS A 608 -30.57 3.17 34.94
CA HIS A 608 -31.07 4.27 34.12
C HIS A 608 -31.21 3.88 32.65
N LEU A 609 -30.22 3.20 32.07
CA LEU A 609 -30.27 2.72 30.68
C LEU A 609 -31.41 1.72 30.49
N PHE A 610 -31.60 0.78 31.41
CA PHE A 610 -32.68 -0.19 31.30
C PHE A 610 -34.06 0.47 31.38
N GLU A 611 -34.32 1.27 32.41
CA GLU A 611 -35.62 1.91 32.63
C GLU A 611 -35.92 2.96 31.54
N LYS A 612 -35.04 3.95 31.36
CA LYS A 612 -35.32 5.09 30.47
C LYS A 612 -35.12 4.77 29.00
N CYS A 613 -34.20 3.85 28.68
CA CYS A 613 -33.80 3.62 27.31
C CYS A 613 -34.39 2.35 26.70
N ILE A 614 -34.32 1.22 27.41
CA ILE A 614 -34.78 -0.07 26.88
C ILE A 614 -36.29 -0.24 27.10
N LYS A 615 -36.80 0.12 28.29
CA LYS A 615 -38.22 -0.01 28.64
C LYS A 615 -39.05 1.16 28.10
N ASP A 616 -38.74 2.39 28.51
CA ASP A 616 -39.56 3.57 28.16
C ASP A 616 -39.38 4.01 26.69
N PHE A 617 -38.13 4.18 26.23
CA PHE A 617 -37.87 4.79 24.90
C PHE A 617 -38.10 3.82 23.72
N LEU A 618 -37.93 2.51 23.93
CA LEU A 618 -38.17 1.48 22.93
C LEU A 618 -39.55 0.81 23.09
N GLU A 619 -40.46 1.41 23.86
CA GLU A 619 -41.81 0.90 24.03
C GLU A 619 -42.53 0.74 22.67
N GLY A 620 -43.17 -0.41 22.47
CA GLY A 620 -43.84 -0.77 21.21
C GLY A 620 -42.92 -1.21 20.06
N LYS A 621 -41.60 -1.26 20.28
CA LYS A 621 -40.63 -1.87 19.35
C LYS A 621 -40.23 -3.27 19.83
N THR A 622 -39.86 -4.15 18.90
CA THR A 622 -39.34 -5.48 19.27
C THR A 622 -37.91 -5.30 19.78
N CYS A 623 -37.64 -5.71 21.02
CA CYS A 623 -36.33 -5.59 21.63
C CYS A 623 -35.87 -6.94 22.17
N VAL A 624 -34.73 -7.44 21.69
CA VAL A 624 -34.07 -8.65 22.17
C VAL A 624 -32.84 -8.24 22.97
N LEU A 625 -32.89 -8.44 24.29
CA LEU A 625 -31.83 -8.11 25.23
C LEU A 625 -31.11 -9.39 25.66
N ILE A 626 -29.84 -9.54 25.27
CA ILE A 626 -28.97 -10.52 25.91
C ILE A 626 -28.37 -9.85 27.14
N THR A 627 -28.49 -10.49 28.30
CA THR A 627 -27.82 -10.01 29.51
C THR A 627 -27.47 -11.15 30.45
N HIS A 628 -26.36 -11.00 31.15
CA HIS A 628 -25.99 -11.84 32.29
C HIS A 628 -26.53 -11.30 33.62
N GLN A 629 -27.08 -10.08 33.64
CA GLN A 629 -27.55 -9.42 34.85
C GLN A 629 -29.02 -9.76 35.11
N VAL A 630 -29.25 -10.69 36.04
CA VAL A 630 -30.57 -11.23 36.41
C VAL A 630 -31.54 -10.15 36.93
N GLN A 631 -31.00 -9.08 37.53
CA GLN A 631 -31.78 -7.97 38.12
C GLN A 631 -32.72 -7.24 37.13
N TYR A 632 -32.52 -7.36 35.83
CA TYR A 632 -33.36 -6.72 34.81
C TYR A 632 -34.45 -7.64 34.24
N LEU A 633 -34.46 -8.92 34.63
CA LEU A 633 -35.38 -9.91 34.08
C LEU A 633 -36.81 -9.79 34.64
N THR A 634 -36.99 -9.14 35.79
CA THR A 634 -38.30 -8.96 36.44
C THR A 634 -39.29 -8.16 35.60
N ASP A 635 -38.80 -7.27 34.74
CA ASP A 635 -39.59 -6.35 33.94
C ASP A 635 -39.73 -6.78 32.46
N VAL A 636 -39.33 -8.00 32.13
CA VAL A 636 -39.29 -8.52 30.76
C VAL A 636 -40.50 -9.41 30.48
N GLY A 637 -41.13 -9.24 29.31
CA GLY A 637 -42.34 -9.98 28.95
C GLY A 637 -42.12 -11.46 28.63
N GLN A 638 -40.96 -11.80 28.06
CA GLN A 638 -40.60 -13.17 27.67
C GLN A 638 -39.12 -13.41 27.91
N ILE A 639 -38.78 -14.50 28.59
CA ILE A 639 -37.40 -14.89 28.91
C ILE A 639 -37.10 -16.22 28.23
N ILE A 640 -35.94 -16.29 27.58
CA ILE A 640 -35.45 -17.48 26.88
C ILE A 640 -34.15 -17.93 27.54
N LEU A 641 -34.16 -19.14 28.09
CA LEU A 641 -32.98 -19.77 28.66
C LEU A 641 -32.31 -20.67 27.62
N MET A 642 -31.09 -20.31 27.22
CA MET A 642 -30.25 -21.11 26.33
C MET A 642 -29.18 -21.86 27.09
N ASP A 643 -29.05 -23.16 26.82
CA ASP A 643 -27.94 -23.98 27.28
C ASP A 643 -27.41 -24.87 26.15
N ASN A 644 -26.07 -25.00 26.08
CA ASN A 644 -25.35 -25.81 25.10
C ASN A 644 -25.85 -25.67 23.64
N GLY A 645 -26.23 -24.46 23.20
CA GLY A 645 -26.67 -24.22 21.83
C GLY A 645 -28.12 -24.62 21.53
N SER A 646 -28.92 -24.92 22.56
CA SER A 646 -30.34 -25.25 22.47
C SER A 646 -31.19 -24.33 23.37
N ILE A 647 -32.48 -24.17 23.04
CA ILE A 647 -33.43 -23.47 23.92
C ILE A 647 -33.98 -24.49 24.90
N VAL A 648 -33.72 -24.29 26.19
CA VAL A 648 -34.17 -25.19 27.26
C VAL A 648 -35.58 -24.80 27.70
N VAL A 649 -35.79 -23.51 27.96
CA VAL A 649 -37.08 -23.00 28.43
C VAL A 649 -37.38 -21.63 27.84
N GLU A 650 -38.66 -21.40 27.57
CA GLU A 650 -39.24 -20.15 27.11
C GLU A 650 -40.48 -19.85 27.98
N GLY A 651 -40.55 -18.65 28.57
CA GLY A 651 -41.70 -18.26 29.39
C GLY A 651 -41.51 -16.96 30.15
N SER A 652 -42.51 -16.58 30.94
CA SER A 652 -42.42 -15.47 31.89
C SER A 652 -41.60 -15.84 33.12
N ILE A 653 -41.12 -14.85 33.87
CA ILE A 653 -40.32 -15.09 35.09
C ILE A 653 -41.07 -15.97 36.12
N GLN A 654 -42.39 -15.83 36.21
CA GLN A 654 -43.24 -16.58 37.14
C GLN A 654 -43.36 -18.05 36.72
N GLU A 655 -43.48 -18.31 35.40
CA GLU A 655 -43.51 -19.66 34.85
C GLU A 655 -42.16 -20.38 34.98
N LEU A 656 -41.06 -19.64 34.83
CA LEU A 656 -39.70 -20.16 34.99
C LEU A 656 -39.34 -20.49 36.45
N GLN A 657 -39.82 -19.69 37.40
CA GLN A 657 -39.65 -19.97 38.83
C GLN A 657 -40.44 -21.20 39.29
N ALA A 658 -41.61 -21.45 38.69
CA ALA A 658 -42.43 -22.61 39.00
C ALA A 658 -41.92 -23.92 38.37
N SER A 659 -41.18 -23.85 37.25
CA SER A 659 -40.83 -25.03 36.47
C SER A 659 -39.42 -25.60 36.72
N ASN A 660 -38.47 -24.85 37.30
CA ASN A 660 -37.05 -25.25 37.22
C ASN A 660 -36.17 -25.01 38.47
N LEU A 661 -35.59 -26.10 38.99
CA LEU A 661 -34.62 -26.14 40.12
C LEU A 661 -33.25 -25.53 39.77
N GLU A 662 -32.83 -25.54 38.50
CA GLU A 662 -31.54 -24.96 38.07
C GLU A 662 -31.59 -23.43 37.93
N PHE A 663 -32.71 -22.89 37.42
CA PHE A 663 -32.92 -21.44 37.35
C PHE A 663 -32.96 -20.84 38.77
N ALA A 664 -33.66 -21.51 39.71
CA ALA A 664 -33.69 -21.14 41.13
C ALA A 664 -32.28 -21.13 41.76
N LYS A 665 -31.46 -22.16 41.53
CA LYS A 665 -30.05 -22.20 42.01
C LYS A 665 -29.20 -21.06 41.45
N SER A 666 -29.40 -20.67 40.19
CA SER A 666 -28.68 -19.55 39.59
C SER A 666 -29.10 -18.19 40.17
N LEU A 667 -30.37 -18.05 40.58
CA LEU A 667 -30.91 -16.87 41.24
C LEU A 667 -30.45 -16.76 42.72
N GLU A 668 -30.42 -17.88 43.44
CA GLU A 668 -30.00 -17.92 44.86
C GLU A 668 -28.53 -17.53 45.02
N SER A 669 -27.66 -17.97 44.11
CA SER A 669 -26.22 -17.61 44.15
C SER A 669 -25.93 -16.12 43.92
N SER A 670 -26.87 -15.35 43.37
CA SER A 670 -26.70 -13.92 43.10
C SER A 670 -27.31 -13.00 44.17
N ASN A 671 -28.21 -13.51 45.02
CA ASN A 671 -28.84 -12.72 46.10
C ASN A 671 -27.98 -12.61 47.38
N ASP A 672 -26.95 -13.44 47.56
CA ASP A 672 -26.09 -13.46 48.76
C ASP A 672 -25.04 -12.32 48.82
N THR A 673 -25.07 -11.35 47.92
CA THR A 673 -24.14 -10.20 47.92
C THR A 673 -24.76 -8.89 48.41
N GLY A 674 -25.84 -8.97 49.19
CA GLY A 674 -26.51 -7.80 49.79
C GLY A 674 -26.63 -7.88 51.30
N ILE A 675 -25.84 -7.03 51.98
CA ILE A 675 -26.01 -6.54 53.37
C ILE A 675 -25.50 -7.48 54.47
N ASN A 676 -24.30 -7.17 54.99
CA ASN A 676 -23.97 -7.06 56.43
C ASN A 676 -22.49 -6.65 56.59
N GLU A 677 -22.21 -5.40 56.97
CA GLU A 677 -20.99 -5.07 57.72
C GLU A 677 -21.24 -5.39 59.21
N PRO A 678 -20.27 -6.00 59.92
CA PRO A 678 -19.35 -5.15 60.67
C PRO A 678 -17.87 -5.62 60.71
N GLU A 679 -17.01 -4.59 60.78
CA GLU A 679 -15.73 -4.42 61.49
C GLU A 679 -14.70 -5.56 61.66
N ASN A 680 -13.47 -5.22 61.22
CA ASN A 680 -12.14 -5.50 61.79
C ASN A 680 -11.77 -6.94 62.21
N VAL A 681 -10.82 -7.57 61.50
CA VAL A 681 -9.55 -8.11 62.04
C VAL A 681 -8.51 -8.29 60.92
N THR A 682 -7.29 -7.87 61.25
CA THR A 682 -6.00 -7.94 60.56
C THR A 682 -5.50 -9.33 60.11
N ASN A 683 -4.72 -9.33 59.01
CA ASN A 683 -3.56 -10.19 58.70
C ASN A 683 -3.73 -11.72 58.69
N LYS A 684 -3.61 -12.33 57.49
CA LYS A 684 -2.42 -13.14 57.11
C LYS A 684 -2.54 -13.69 55.69
N SER A 685 -1.45 -13.53 54.96
CA SER A 685 -1.05 -14.25 53.75
C SER A 685 -1.30 -15.77 53.82
N LEU A 686 -1.64 -16.39 52.69
CA LEU A 686 -0.96 -17.60 52.20
C LEU A 686 -1.33 -17.88 50.73
N ASN A 687 -0.26 -17.92 49.92
CA ASN A 687 -0.25 -18.36 48.54
C ASN A 687 -0.62 -19.86 48.44
N LEU A 688 -1.52 -20.22 47.53
CA LEU A 688 -1.50 -21.54 46.90
C LEU A 688 -1.67 -21.39 45.40
N VAL A 689 -0.55 -21.69 44.73
CA VAL A 689 -0.40 -21.83 43.28
C VAL A 689 -1.04 -23.14 42.85
N SER A 690 -1.96 -23.08 41.88
CA SER A 690 -2.24 -24.22 40.99
C SER A 690 -2.07 -23.77 39.54
N ASN A 691 -1.08 -24.40 38.90
CA ASN A 691 -0.73 -24.23 37.50
C ASN A 691 -1.83 -24.81 36.59
N SER A 692 -2.25 -24.04 35.59
CA SER A 692 -2.64 -24.60 34.30
C SER A 692 -2.07 -23.73 33.18
N LEU A 693 -1.32 -24.38 32.28
CA LEU A 693 -0.70 -23.78 31.11
C LEU A 693 -1.75 -23.57 30.00
N GLY A 694 -1.67 -22.41 29.34
CA GLY A 694 -1.80 -22.32 27.89
C GLY A 694 -2.98 -21.50 27.36
N SER A 695 -2.75 -20.21 27.11
CA SER A 695 -3.13 -19.54 25.84
C SER A 695 -2.71 -18.06 25.91
N ASN A 696 -1.85 -17.67 24.96
CA ASN A 696 -1.38 -16.30 24.79
C ASN A 696 -2.55 -15.36 24.43
N LYS A 697 -3.00 -14.53 25.38
CA LYS A 697 -3.78 -13.33 25.09
C LYS A 697 -3.04 -12.08 25.60
N SER A 698 -3.00 -11.12 24.70
CA SER A 698 -2.35 -9.82 24.76
C SER A 698 -2.66 -9.03 26.03
N ILE A 699 -1.60 -8.53 26.65
CA ILE A 699 -1.58 -7.64 27.80
C ILE A 699 -2.03 -6.24 27.36
N SER A 700 -3.25 -5.86 27.72
CA SER A 700 -3.63 -4.44 27.90
C SER A 700 -4.94 -4.37 28.68
N SER A 701 -4.87 -4.40 30.00
CA SER A 701 -5.79 -3.69 30.91
C SER A 701 -5.58 -4.17 32.34
N SER A 702 -4.97 -3.33 33.16
CA SER A 702 -5.32 -3.12 34.57
C SER A 702 -4.31 -2.17 35.22
N HIS A 703 -4.83 -1.32 36.10
CA HIS A 703 -4.16 -0.34 36.97
C HIS A 703 -3.95 1.07 36.38
N ASN A 704 -4.86 1.98 36.72
CA ASN A 704 -4.60 2.92 37.82
C ASN A 704 -5.86 3.72 38.18
N ASP A 705 -6.47 3.39 39.32
CA ASP A 705 -7.28 4.32 40.10
C ASP A 705 -6.35 5.10 41.01
N VAL A 706 -6.17 6.39 40.74
CA VAL A 706 -5.70 7.37 41.74
C VAL A 706 -6.45 8.68 41.54
N GLN A 707 -7.05 9.15 42.62
CA GLN A 707 -7.83 10.38 42.76
C GLN A 707 -7.09 11.62 42.23
N ILE A 708 -7.78 12.40 41.40
CA ILE A 708 -7.31 13.70 40.89
C ILE A 708 -7.72 14.79 41.87
N ASN A 709 -6.74 15.35 42.60
CA ASN A 709 -6.88 16.67 43.22
C ASN A 709 -6.55 17.79 42.21
N ARG A 710 -7.36 18.85 42.29
CA ARG A 710 -7.49 19.99 41.37
C ARG A 710 -6.16 20.72 41.08
N ILE A 711 -5.85 20.95 39.80
CA ILE A 711 -4.85 21.94 39.33
C ILE A 711 -5.51 22.80 38.24
N PRO A 712 -5.27 24.14 38.17
CA PRO A 712 -6.10 25.06 37.39
C PRO A 712 -5.89 24.93 35.88
N ALA A 713 -6.97 25.21 35.15
CA ALA A 713 -7.06 25.16 33.70
C ALA A 713 -6.08 26.11 32.99
N VAL A 714 -4.99 25.56 32.45
CA VAL A 714 -4.22 26.22 31.40
C VAL A 714 -4.80 25.79 30.05
N LYS A 715 -5.38 26.74 29.32
CA LYS A 715 -5.92 26.58 27.96
C LYS A 715 -4.84 26.04 27.02
N SER A 716 -4.88 24.75 26.66
CA SER A 716 -4.05 24.20 25.59
C SER A 716 -4.82 24.27 24.26
N LYS A 717 -4.40 25.17 23.36
CA LYS A 717 -4.77 25.10 21.94
C LYS A 717 -4.17 23.81 21.37
N LYS A 718 -5.02 22.85 20.97
CA LYS A 718 -4.63 21.71 20.11
C LYS A 718 -4.07 22.26 18.79
N LYS A 719 -2.74 22.35 18.70
CA LYS A 719 -2.05 22.51 17.42
C LYS A 719 -2.14 21.16 16.70
N ASN A 720 -3.06 21.03 15.75
CA ASN A 720 -2.85 20.14 14.62
C ASN A 720 -1.45 20.47 14.07
N LYS A 721 -0.60 19.45 13.84
CA LYS A 721 0.77 19.60 13.34
C LYS A 721 0.82 20.69 12.26
N SER A 722 1.24 21.90 12.62
CA SER A 722 1.58 22.92 11.65
C SER A 722 2.87 22.43 11.03
N ARG A 723 2.75 21.74 9.89
CA ARG A 723 3.88 21.49 9.00
C ARG A 723 4.59 22.84 8.84
N SER A 724 5.90 22.90 9.06
CA SER A 724 6.62 24.16 8.95
C SER A 724 6.46 24.66 7.51
N SER A 725 5.74 25.77 7.35
CA SER A 725 5.50 26.40 6.05
C SER A 725 6.75 27.17 5.64
N GLY A 726 7.35 26.81 4.51
CA GLY A 726 8.53 27.50 3.96
C GLY A 726 9.66 26.57 3.48
N SER A 727 10.71 27.17 2.91
CA SER A 727 11.90 26.44 2.47
C SER A 727 12.66 25.84 3.66
N VAL A 728 13.25 24.66 3.48
CA VAL A 728 14.11 24.04 4.49
C VAL A 728 15.34 24.92 4.71
N SER A 729 15.57 25.37 5.95
CA SER A 729 16.72 26.21 6.28
C SER A 729 18.05 25.48 6.04
N ILE A 730 19.08 26.20 5.58
CA ILE A 730 20.41 25.62 5.33
C ILE A 730 21.03 24.96 6.57
N ASN A 731 20.66 25.45 7.75
CA ASN A 731 21.08 24.90 9.04
C ASN A 731 20.67 23.43 9.22
N VAL A 732 19.56 22.99 8.61
CA VAL A 732 19.12 21.59 8.63
C VAL A 732 20.09 20.72 7.84
N TYR A 733 20.53 21.19 6.66
CA TYR A 733 21.51 20.49 5.84
C TYR A 733 22.88 20.43 6.53
N LEU A 734 23.33 21.55 7.12
CA LEU A 734 24.59 21.59 7.88
C LEU A 734 24.53 20.69 9.12
N SER A 735 23.41 20.67 9.83
CA SER A 735 23.20 19.76 10.98
C SER A 735 23.29 18.30 10.53
N TYR A 736 22.67 17.94 9.41
CA TYR A 736 22.78 16.60 8.83
C TYR A 736 24.22 16.24 8.46
N LEU A 737 24.95 17.14 7.79
CA LEU A 737 26.36 16.91 7.43
C LEU A 737 27.25 16.77 8.68
N SER A 738 27.04 17.61 9.69
CA SER A 738 27.77 17.55 10.96
C SER A 738 27.48 16.26 11.76
N ALA A 739 26.27 15.71 11.65
CA ALA A 739 25.91 14.46 12.28
C ALA A 739 26.63 13.25 11.65
N GLY A 740 27.08 13.35 10.39
CA GLY A 740 27.76 12.28 9.68
C GLY A 740 29.23 12.07 10.04
N GLY A 741 29.89 13.08 10.62
CA GLY A 741 31.26 12.95 11.09
C GLY A 741 32.04 14.26 11.06
N SER A 742 33.37 14.16 11.10
CA SER A 742 34.24 15.32 10.98
C SER A 742 34.14 15.94 9.59
N VAL A 743 34.34 17.25 9.52
CA VAL A 743 34.34 18.04 8.27
C VAL A 743 35.31 17.45 7.23
N LEU A 744 36.45 16.90 7.67
CA LEU A 744 37.42 16.21 6.81
C LEU A 744 36.83 15.02 6.05
N LYS A 745 35.95 14.23 6.67
CA LYS A 745 35.30 13.10 5.97
C LYS A 745 34.35 13.56 4.88
N VAL A 746 33.66 14.68 5.10
CA VAL A 746 32.76 15.27 4.10
C VAL A 746 33.58 15.75 2.90
N PHE A 747 34.69 16.46 3.14
CA PHE A 747 35.60 16.87 2.07
C PHE A 747 36.21 15.69 1.32
N PHE A 748 36.60 14.62 2.01
CA PHE A 748 37.10 13.41 1.38
C PHE A 748 36.07 12.75 0.45
N ILE A 749 34.79 12.68 0.88
CA ILE A 749 33.72 12.13 0.04
C ILE A 749 33.51 13.01 -1.20
N LEU A 750 33.43 14.33 -1.02
CA LEU A 750 33.32 15.29 -2.12
C LEU A 750 34.48 15.12 -3.12
N PHE A 751 35.71 14.98 -2.61
CA PHE A 751 36.89 14.70 -3.41
C PHE A 751 36.76 13.39 -4.21
N CYS A 752 36.32 12.28 -3.59
CA CYS A 752 36.09 11.03 -4.30
C CYS A 752 35.06 11.16 -5.43
N PHE A 753 34.01 11.96 -5.24
CA PHE A 753 33.01 12.25 -6.29
C PHE A 753 33.62 13.04 -7.45
N ILE A 754 34.35 14.12 -7.16
CA ILE A 754 35.03 14.93 -8.17
C ILE A 754 36.05 14.09 -8.92
N LEU A 755 36.90 13.34 -8.20
CA LEU A 755 37.90 12.45 -8.78
C LEU A 755 37.24 11.39 -9.68
N THR A 756 36.09 10.84 -9.28
CA THR A 756 35.37 9.89 -10.14
C THR A 756 34.95 10.55 -11.45
N GLN A 757 34.39 11.76 -11.38
CA GLN A 757 33.94 12.50 -12.57
C GLN A 757 35.12 12.88 -13.49
N VAL A 758 36.24 13.31 -12.91
CA VAL A 758 37.46 13.65 -13.64
C VAL A 758 38.02 12.43 -14.35
N LEU A 759 38.10 11.28 -13.69
CA LEU A 759 38.59 10.04 -14.31
C LEU A 759 37.67 9.54 -15.42
N THR A 760 36.36 9.60 -15.21
CA THR A 760 35.40 9.14 -16.23
C THR A 760 35.42 10.05 -17.46
N THR A 761 35.42 11.36 -17.27
CA THR A 761 35.45 12.34 -18.37
C THR A 761 36.83 12.37 -19.04
N GLY A 762 37.89 12.23 -18.25
CA GLY A 762 39.27 12.11 -18.73
C GLY A 762 39.49 10.86 -19.58
N GLY A 763 38.86 9.73 -19.23
CA GLY A 763 38.86 8.54 -20.07
C GLY A 763 38.19 8.76 -21.42
N ASP A 764 37.01 9.40 -21.42
CA ASP A 764 36.27 9.72 -22.65
C ASP A 764 37.05 10.72 -23.55
N TYR A 765 37.73 11.68 -22.95
CA TYR A 765 38.66 12.59 -23.64
C TYR A 765 39.88 11.87 -24.20
N TRP A 766 40.51 10.98 -23.41
CA TRP A 766 41.69 10.23 -23.82
C TRP A 766 41.43 9.39 -25.07
N ILE A 767 40.25 8.76 -25.17
CA ILE A 767 39.84 8.00 -26.35
C ILE A 767 39.78 8.89 -27.61
N SER A 768 39.22 10.09 -27.46
CA SER A 768 39.11 11.05 -28.56
C SER A 768 40.50 11.52 -29.01
N PHE A 769 41.40 11.78 -28.05
CA PHE A 769 42.79 12.12 -28.32
C PHE A 769 43.55 10.97 -29.00
N TRP A 770 43.41 9.76 -28.50
CA TRP A 770 44.02 8.57 -29.08
C TRP A 770 43.56 8.31 -30.51
N ALA A 771 42.26 8.44 -30.79
CA ALA A 771 41.73 8.26 -32.14
C ALA A 771 42.29 9.29 -33.14
N ASN A 772 42.48 10.55 -32.71
CA ASN A 772 43.13 11.58 -33.53
C ASN A 772 44.59 11.21 -33.87
N LEU A 773 45.34 10.70 -32.90
CA LEU A 773 46.74 10.32 -33.12
C LEU A 773 46.88 9.13 -34.08
N GLU A 774 46.01 8.12 -33.97
CA GLU A 774 46.03 6.96 -34.86
C GLU A 774 45.69 7.37 -36.33
N GLN A 775 44.76 8.30 -36.51
CA GLN A 775 44.40 8.82 -37.83
C GLN A 775 45.54 9.63 -38.47
N ASN A 776 46.24 10.45 -37.68
CA ASN A 776 47.41 11.19 -38.16
C ASN A 776 48.56 10.25 -38.54
N TYR A 777 48.80 9.20 -37.74
CA TYR A 777 49.84 8.20 -38.02
C TYR A 777 49.57 7.41 -39.31
N THR A 778 48.32 6.97 -39.52
CA THR A 778 47.93 6.27 -40.76
C THR A 778 48.04 7.16 -41.99
N SER A 779 47.67 8.44 -41.87
CA SER A 779 47.85 9.43 -42.95
C SER A 779 49.33 9.62 -43.31
N TYR A 780 50.21 9.69 -42.31
CA TYR A 780 51.65 9.85 -42.52
C TYR A 780 52.30 8.62 -43.20
N ASN A 781 51.97 7.40 -42.76
CA ASN A 781 52.49 6.19 -43.39
C ASN A 781 52.05 6.03 -44.86
N ASN A 782 50.82 6.42 -45.20
CA ASN A 782 50.33 6.41 -46.58
C ASN A 782 51.05 7.45 -47.47
N VAL A 783 51.46 8.59 -46.92
CA VAL A 783 52.25 9.59 -47.66
C VAL A 783 53.70 9.12 -47.87
N SER A 784 54.32 8.53 -46.84
CA SER A 784 55.70 8.01 -46.91
C SER A 784 55.90 6.85 -47.90
N THR A 785 54.83 6.10 -48.22
CA THR A 785 54.85 5.07 -49.27
C THR A 785 54.67 5.62 -50.68
N SER A 786 54.22 6.87 -50.83
CA SER A 786 53.97 7.51 -52.13
C SER A 786 55.12 8.42 -52.61
N ASN A 787 55.89 9.02 -51.69
CA ASN A 787 57.00 9.93 -52.02
C ASN A 787 58.32 9.36 -51.49
N GLY A 788 59.12 8.77 -52.37
CA GLY A 788 60.42 8.14 -52.06
C GLY A 788 61.57 9.10 -51.73
N THR A 789 61.33 10.19 -51.01
CA THR A 789 62.40 11.09 -50.52
C THR A 789 62.11 11.57 -49.10
N LEU A 790 62.84 11.03 -48.12
CA LEU A 790 62.78 11.43 -46.71
C LEU A 790 63.37 12.83 -46.51
N SER A 791 62.59 13.75 -45.96
CA SER A 791 63.07 15.05 -45.47
C SER A 791 63.47 14.96 -43.99
N SER A 792 64.36 15.83 -43.49
CA SER A 792 64.87 15.79 -42.11
C SER A 792 63.81 16.06 -41.03
N SER A 793 62.67 16.66 -41.37
CA SER A 793 61.49 16.77 -40.49
C SER A 793 60.74 15.45 -40.31
N ASP A 794 60.91 14.51 -41.25
CA ASP A 794 60.24 13.19 -41.22
C ASP A 794 60.86 12.24 -40.18
N LEU A 795 62.12 12.50 -39.81
CA LEU A 795 62.87 11.71 -38.82
C LEU A 795 62.38 11.99 -37.39
N VAL A 796 61.98 13.23 -37.09
CA VAL A 796 61.46 13.64 -35.76
C VAL A 796 60.03 13.12 -35.58
N GLY A 797 59.22 13.10 -36.65
CA GLY A 797 57.92 12.42 -36.67
C GLY A 797 58.05 10.92 -36.43
N SER A 798 58.97 10.23 -37.12
CA SER A 798 59.19 8.79 -36.93
C SER A 798 59.71 8.40 -35.54
N LEU A 799 60.39 9.30 -34.84
CA LEU A 799 60.90 9.08 -33.48
C LEU A 799 59.79 9.14 -32.41
N LEU A 800 58.77 9.98 -32.61
CA LEU A 800 57.58 10.05 -31.75
C LEU A 800 56.63 8.86 -31.96
N PHE A 801 56.61 8.29 -33.16
CA PHE A 801 55.77 7.15 -33.53
C PHE A 801 56.58 5.85 -33.63
N THR A 802 57.09 5.38 -32.49
CA THR A 802 57.74 4.05 -32.39
C THR A 802 56.70 2.93 -32.54
N SER A 803 57.15 1.72 -32.93
CA SER A 803 56.31 0.50 -33.06
C SER A 803 55.45 0.16 -31.83
N ASN A 804 55.80 0.72 -30.66
CA ASN A 804 55.11 0.52 -29.39
C ASN A 804 54.05 1.60 -29.07
N PHE A 805 53.86 2.63 -29.91
CA PHE A 805 52.96 3.76 -29.64
C PHE A 805 51.49 3.33 -29.40
N ARG A 806 50.97 2.44 -30.26
CA ARG A 806 49.62 1.86 -30.13
C ARG A 806 49.44 1.07 -28.83
N GLN A 807 50.48 0.34 -28.41
CA GLN A 807 50.46 -0.40 -27.15
C GLN A 807 50.44 0.54 -25.94
N ILE A 808 51.22 1.63 -25.97
CA ILE A 808 51.25 2.63 -24.90
C ILE A 808 49.87 3.28 -24.72
N CYS A 809 49.21 3.69 -25.81
CA CYS A 809 47.88 4.30 -25.74
C CYS A 809 46.81 3.36 -25.16
N MET A 810 46.85 2.07 -25.52
CA MET A 810 45.98 1.04 -24.97
C MET A 810 46.22 0.83 -23.47
N ILE A 811 47.49 0.78 -23.04
CA ILE A 811 47.85 0.60 -21.63
C ILE A 811 47.36 1.79 -20.80
N VAL A 812 47.58 3.02 -21.26
CA VAL A 812 47.11 4.22 -20.55
C VAL A 812 45.59 4.21 -20.38
N TYR A 813 44.84 3.88 -21.44
CA TYR A 813 43.38 3.81 -21.36
C TYR A 813 42.90 2.71 -20.38
N THR A 814 43.57 1.56 -20.38
CA THR A 814 43.30 0.46 -19.44
C THR A 814 43.59 0.88 -17.99
N VAL A 815 44.67 1.62 -17.75
CA VAL A 815 45.03 2.15 -16.43
C VAL A 815 43.99 3.16 -15.94
N ILE A 816 43.52 4.08 -16.80
CA ILE A 816 42.48 5.05 -16.45
C ILE A 816 41.18 4.34 -16.04
N ILE A 817 40.76 3.32 -16.79
CA ILE A 817 39.55 2.55 -16.45
C ILE A 817 39.71 1.78 -15.15
N THR A 818 40.82 1.05 -14.97
CA THR A 818 41.05 0.28 -13.74
C THR A 818 41.09 1.18 -12.51
N PHE A 819 41.75 2.34 -12.61
CA PHE A 819 41.74 3.34 -11.55
C PHE A 819 40.35 3.94 -11.31
N SER A 820 39.56 4.18 -12.35
CA SER A 820 38.16 4.59 -12.22
C SER A 820 37.31 3.55 -11.48
N ILE A 821 37.53 2.25 -11.71
CA ILE A 821 36.82 1.17 -11.01
C ILE A 821 37.16 1.19 -9.51
N ILE A 822 38.44 1.28 -9.17
CA ILE A 822 38.91 1.32 -7.79
C ILE A 822 38.31 2.54 -7.07
N ASN A 823 38.38 3.73 -7.69
CA ASN A 823 37.85 4.94 -7.08
C ASN A 823 36.34 4.90 -6.86
N VAL A 824 35.58 4.30 -7.79
CA VAL A 824 34.14 4.11 -7.65
C VAL A 824 33.80 3.22 -6.44
N ILE A 825 34.58 2.16 -6.20
CA ILE A 825 34.44 1.29 -5.02
C ILE A 825 34.76 2.07 -3.73
N VAL A 826 35.88 2.80 -3.70
CA VAL A 826 36.29 3.62 -2.55
C VAL A 826 35.23 4.68 -2.21
N ARG A 827 34.72 5.37 -3.24
CA ARG A 827 33.60 6.33 -3.12
C ARG A 827 32.38 5.66 -2.49
N GLY A 828 32.02 4.46 -2.94
CA GLY A 828 30.86 3.74 -2.44
C GLY A 828 30.97 3.32 -0.98
N ILE A 829 32.14 2.80 -0.56
CA ILE A 829 32.42 2.45 0.85
C ILE A 829 32.36 3.69 1.73
N SER A 830 33.01 4.78 1.31
CA SER A 830 33.08 6.03 2.06
C SER A 830 31.71 6.67 2.24
N TYR A 831 30.91 6.71 1.17
CA TYR A 831 29.55 7.22 1.20
C TYR A 831 28.65 6.38 2.11
N THR A 832 28.74 5.04 2.03
CA THR A 832 27.97 4.15 2.90
C THR A 832 28.31 4.38 4.37
N SER A 833 29.61 4.47 4.70
CA SER A 833 30.10 4.71 6.06
C SER A 833 29.54 6.01 6.66
N PHE A 834 29.55 7.08 5.87
CA PHE A 834 29.00 8.38 6.26
C PHE A 834 27.49 8.33 6.52
N CYS A 835 26.71 7.73 5.61
CA CYS A 835 25.27 7.58 5.77
C CYS A 835 24.90 6.77 7.03
N MET A 836 25.63 5.68 7.33
CA MET A 836 25.40 4.89 8.55
C MET A 836 25.63 5.72 9.81
N ARG A 837 26.75 6.44 9.88
CA ARG A 837 27.10 7.24 11.05
C ARG A 837 26.09 8.37 11.27
N THR A 838 25.69 9.04 10.20
CA THR A 838 24.63 10.07 10.24
C THR A 838 23.33 9.48 10.77
N SER A 839 22.89 8.35 10.22
CA SER A 839 21.64 7.69 10.59
C SER A 839 21.62 7.20 12.05
N ILE A 840 22.77 6.77 12.59
CA ILE A 840 22.91 6.42 14.01
C ILE A 840 22.84 7.67 14.89
N ASN A 841 23.59 8.71 14.55
CA ASN A 841 23.70 9.91 15.38
C ASN A 841 22.37 10.65 15.46
N VAL A 842 21.68 10.84 14.34
CA VAL A 842 20.36 11.49 14.31
C VAL A 842 19.33 10.68 15.08
N HIS A 843 19.30 9.34 14.91
CA HIS A 843 18.38 8.48 15.64
C HIS A 843 18.63 8.50 17.15
N ASN A 844 19.88 8.42 17.58
CA ASN A 844 20.25 8.49 18.99
C ASN A 844 19.90 9.85 19.60
N GLN A 845 20.20 10.96 18.90
CA GLN A 845 19.84 12.30 19.36
C GLN A 845 18.32 12.46 19.51
N MET A 846 17.54 11.98 18.54
CA MET A 846 16.08 11.98 18.60
C MET A 846 15.58 11.18 19.80
N PHE A 847 16.08 9.96 19.99
CA PHE A 847 15.63 9.07 21.05
C PHE A 847 16.04 9.54 22.45
N ASP A 848 17.30 9.99 22.60
CA ASP A 848 17.80 10.54 23.86
C ASP A 848 17.05 11.84 24.24
N SER A 849 16.64 12.64 23.24
CA SER A 849 15.79 13.82 23.48
C SER A 849 14.39 13.43 23.93
N LEU A 850 13.82 12.37 23.34
CA LEU A 850 12.48 11.89 23.70
C LEU A 850 12.44 11.36 25.15
N LEU A 851 13.48 10.64 25.57
CA LEU A 851 13.60 10.18 26.96
C LEU A 851 13.67 11.36 27.94
N LYS A 852 14.41 12.42 27.63
CA LYS A 852 14.56 13.60 28.51
C LYS A 852 13.32 14.48 28.66
N LEU A 853 12.26 14.27 27.88
CA LEU A 853 11.05 15.12 27.94
C LEU A 853 10.31 14.96 29.29
N PRO A 854 9.71 16.01 29.87
CA PRO A 854 8.91 15.86 31.08
C PRO A 854 7.60 15.07 30.82
N CYS A 855 7.11 14.33 31.82
CA CYS A 855 5.88 13.51 31.69
C CYS A 855 4.64 14.32 31.24
N GLY A 856 4.54 15.61 31.62
CA GLY A 856 3.45 16.49 31.18
C GLY A 856 3.41 16.78 29.67
N PHE A 857 4.54 16.66 28.98
CA PHE A 857 4.61 16.79 27.52
C PHE A 857 4.18 15.50 26.80
N SER A 858 4.40 14.35 27.45
CA SER A 858 4.04 13.01 26.97
C SER A 858 2.52 12.74 27.02
N THR A 859 1.82 13.34 27.99
CA THR A 859 0.36 13.22 28.13
C THR A 859 -0.43 14.19 27.27
N THR A 860 0.14 15.34 26.89
CA THR A 860 -0.54 16.39 26.11
C THR A 860 -0.42 16.21 24.60
N ASN A 861 0.67 15.61 24.12
CA ASN A 861 0.84 15.23 22.73
C ASN A 861 0.76 13.71 22.63
N HIS A 862 -0.26 13.18 21.94
CA HIS A 862 -0.33 11.75 21.63
C HIS A 862 0.99 11.32 20.96
N LEU A 863 1.79 10.57 21.71
CA LEU A 863 3.10 10.05 21.32
C LEU A 863 3.06 8.98 20.20
N VAL A 864 1.88 8.69 19.66
CA VAL A 864 1.60 7.57 18.73
C VAL A 864 2.10 7.84 17.29
N THR A 865 2.81 8.95 17.00
CA THR A 865 3.19 9.28 15.61
C THR A 865 4.66 9.68 15.39
N CYS A 866 5.60 9.01 16.07
CA CYS A 866 7.04 9.08 15.75
C CYS A 866 7.56 7.76 15.18
#